data_AF-A0A959NSN5-F1
#
_entry.id   AF-A0A959NSN5-F1
#
_cell.length_a   1.000
_cell.length_b   1.000
_cell.length_c   1.000
_cell.angle_alpha   90.00
_cell.angle_beta   90.00
_cell.angle_gamma   90.00
#
_symmetry.space_group_name_H-M   'P 1'
#
loop_
_entity.id
_entity.type
_entity.pdbx_description
1 polymer ?
#
loop_
_entity_poly.entity_id
_entity_poly.type
_entity_poly.pdbx_seq_one_letter_code
_entity_poly.pdbx_strand_id
1 'polypeptide(L)'
;SAVAFWKNLLDNVFDSLNVDGWKVDESDYLLRGYNYISTFAGDKTPTEYSKAYYTTIYNYTIERRGNNGMIMARPYCDQHPTPYWYAPLSVNTAGWVGDQNHSWDGLQHALLNIFISANAGYASLGFDISGYTHESDVPPNKTLFLRWTQFGSLVPIMENGGTTNSYHQPWLFDENAVQVYRYFASLHHELVPYLYSYNILAHLTRTPIIRSIGSRGAPPDTNSWVGDWKYLLGDNFFVAPIYQESNSRTITFPAGSWINYWNESDIHEGGTTAALNYPIEQYPIFIRSGAIIPMNVNNSFTAHGSDSSKKYLTLLIYPNGTSSYEYYTDESTSTLIKCVESANGFTISFSKNTGLVIIRLKNNIEPESVSLNGTINLTQKYSFADFETSPSGWFHGKISDENNIYTWIKFSNLVDTIYVSNNCPLDLHPNNYETSFLNEGSKYYVDRAYTITSMPNNYRNFNMIKTANDDKKTINLDFYFNLCKSAEVYIAYDNRLTPPQWLANNYQNTNEKIYVSDPFLNYFNIWKRTTQPGTITFYDNGGVDNSGMYFVFYNLYQTFYLDTKVFLEAAYTGGNNMNTTLLQNNLIPKSQPYNTSPWNYAGAETVTEIPPNVVDWVLIELRNSTEEKTNIKRAGFLISNGTIVDLDGTSKLAFYNIPKGNYNIVIYHRNHLPIMSSVQIHLE
;
A
#
# COMPACT_ATOMS: atom_id res chain seq x y z
N SER A 1 -16.24 -53.21 18.63
CA SER A 1 -16.55 -52.22 19.68
C SER A 1 -17.48 -51.16 19.10
N ALA A 2 -18.21 -50.39 19.93
CA ALA A 2 -19.10 -49.32 19.47
C ALA A 2 -18.37 -48.26 18.60
N VAL A 3 -17.14 -47.90 18.98
CA VAL A 3 -16.29 -46.98 18.20
C VAL A 3 -15.94 -47.53 16.81
N ALA A 4 -15.58 -48.82 16.71
CA ALA A 4 -15.29 -49.43 15.41
C ALA A 4 -16.52 -49.47 14.50
N PHE A 5 -17.69 -49.78 15.08
CA PHE A 5 -18.95 -49.71 14.36
C PHE A 5 -19.22 -48.29 13.84
N TRP A 6 -19.04 -47.27 14.68
CA TRP A 6 -19.22 -45.87 14.28
C TRP A 6 -18.23 -45.45 13.18
N LYS A 7 -16.95 -45.80 13.31
CA LYS A 7 -15.92 -45.54 12.27
C LYS A 7 -16.32 -46.15 10.92
N ASN A 8 -16.79 -47.40 10.89
CA ASN A 8 -17.25 -48.03 9.65
C ASN A 8 -18.42 -47.28 8.99
N LEU A 9 -19.28 -46.61 9.76
CA LEU A 9 -20.33 -45.76 9.20
C LEU A 9 -19.75 -44.46 8.61
N LEU A 10 -18.77 -43.86 9.30
CA LEU A 10 -18.07 -42.66 8.82
C LEU A 10 -17.24 -42.96 7.57
N ASP A 11 -16.68 -44.16 7.41
CA ASP A 11 -15.97 -44.58 6.20
C ASP A 11 -16.84 -44.41 4.95
N ASN A 12 -18.11 -44.79 5.02
CA ASN A 12 -19.03 -44.62 3.90
C ASN A 12 -19.15 -43.15 3.51
N VAL A 13 -19.16 -42.21 4.46
CA VAL A 13 -19.25 -40.77 4.18
C VAL A 13 -17.94 -40.26 3.59
N PHE A 14 -16.80 -40.65 4.16
CA PHE A 14 -15.49 -40.27 3.64
C PHE A 14 -15.26 -40.78 2.21
N ASP A 15 -15.66 -42.01 1.90
CA ASP A 15 -15.40 -42.64 0.61
C ASP A 15 -16.44 -42.24 -0.46
N SER A 16 -17.71 -42.08 -0.08
CA SER A 16 -18.77 -41.74 -1.05
C SER A 16 -18.93 -40.24 -1.29
N LEU A 17 -18.78 -39.41 -0.26
CA LEU A 17 -19.00 -37.96 -0.35
C LEU A 17 -17.71 -37.14 -0.35
N ASN A 18 -16.56 -37.78 -0.10
CA ASN A 18 -15.26 -37.14 -0.09
C ASN A 18 -15.18 -35.90 0.82
N VAL A 19 -15.77 -35.98 2.02
CA VAL A 19 -15.71 -34.88 3.01
C VAL A 19 -14.29 -34.72 3.58
N ASP A 20 -13.94 -33.49 3.98
CA ASP A 20 -12.63 -33.14 4.56
C ASP A 20 -12.59 -33.19 6.09
N GLY A 21 -13.75 -33.28 6.75
CA GLY A 21 -13.81 -33.18 8.19
C GLY A 21 -15.22 -33.25 8.78
N TRP A 22 -15.33 -32.91 10.06
CA TRP A 22 -16.58 -33.01 10.82
C TRP A 22 -16.82 -31.77 11.69
N LYS A 23 -18.04 -31.22 11.68
CA LYS A 23 -18.55 -30.39 12.79
C LYS A 23 -19.03 -31.35 13.87
N VAL A 24 -18.29 -31.42 14.96
CA VAL A 24 -18.45 -32.38 16.06
C VAL A 24 -19.18 -31.66 17.19
N ASP A 25 -20.46 -31.95 17.38
CA ASP A 25 -21.35 -31.12 18.18
C ASP A 25 -22.01 -31.89 19.36
N GLU A 26 -22.72 -31.14 20.20
CA GLU A 26 -23.71 -31.61 21.20
C GLU A 26 -23.20 -32.43 22.40
N SER A 27 -21.90 -32.70 22.51
CA SER A 27 -21.37 -33.42 23.68
C SER A 27 -21.44 -32.60 24.98
N ASP A 28 -21.59 -31.28 24.87
CA ASP A 28 -21.85 -30.34 25.96
C ASP A 28 -23.34 -30.29 26.33
N TYR A 29 -24.23 -30.22 25.33
CA TYR A 29 -25.68 -30.10 25.56
C TYR A 29 -26.34 -31.41 25.98
N LEU A 30 -26.11 -32.51 25.25
CA LEU A 30 -26.81 -33.79 25.46
C LEU A 30 -26.40 -34.48 26.76
N LEU A 31 -25.20 -34.18 27.27
CA LEU A 31 -24.68 -34.78 28.50
C LEU A 31 -25.03 -33.95 29.74
N ARG A 32 -25.76 -32.84 29.56
CA ARG A 32 -26.19 -31.98 30.66
C ARG A 32 -27.06 -32.76 31.66
N GLY A 33 -26.75 -32.59 32.95
CA GLY A 33 -27.52 -33.20 34.05
C GLY A 33 -27.12 -34.65 34.37
N TYR A 34 -26.25 -35.28 33.57
CA TYR A 34 -25.66 -36.57 33.90
C TYR A 34 -24.44 -36.39 34.79
N ASN A 35 -24.38 -37.10 35.92
CA ASN A 35 -23.16 -37.18 36.74
C ASN A 35 -22.14 -38.16 36.10
N TYR A 36 -22.65 -39.23 35.49
CA TYR A 36 -21.88 -40.25 34.80
C TYR A 36 -22.68 -40.83 33.63
N ILE A 37 -21.96 -41.38 32.66
CA ILE A 37 -22.44 -42.05 31.47
C ILE A 37 -21.90 -43.47 31.54
N SER A 38 -22.80 -44.45 31.71
CA SER A 38 -22.41 -45.85 31.77
C SER A 38 -22.01 -46.37 30.39
N THR A 39 -20.76 -46.83 30.27
CA THR A 39 -20.23 -47.42 29.04
C THR A 39 -19.75 -48.84 29.29
N PHE A 40 -19.54 -49.62 28.22
CA PHE A 40 -18.96 -50.97 28.32
C PHE A 40 -17.57 -50.98 28.99
N ALA A 41 -16.82 -49.87 28.90
CA ALA A 41 -15.50 -49.72 29.50
C ALA A 41 -15.55 -49.18 30.95
N GLY A 42 -16.74 -49.12 31.55
CA GLY A 42 -17.00 -48.50 32.85
C GLY A 42 -17.69 -47.14 32.72
N ASP A 43 -18.13 -46.61 33.85
CA ASP A 43 -18.76 -45.29 33.92
C ASP A 43 -17.73 -44.19 33.58
N LYS A 44 -18.20 -43.17 32.86
CA LYS A 44 -17.41 -41.97 32.50
C LYS A 44 -18.15 -40.73 32.97
N THR A 45 -17.43 -39.76 33.49
CA THR A 45 -18.00 -38.40 33.64
C THR A 45 -18.31 -37.80 32.26
N PRO A 46 -19.23 -36.82 32.17
CA PRO A 46 -19.47 -36.09 30.91
C PRO A 46 -18.19 -35.56 30.27
N THR A 47 -17.28 -34.97 31.05
CA THR A 47 -15.99 -34.45 30.56
C THR A 47 -15.11 -35.54 29.97
N GLU A 48 -15.03 -36.72 30.61
CA GLU A 48 -14.27 -37.85 30.09
C GLU A 48 -14.89 -38.39 28.80
N TYR A 49 -16.22 -38.41 28.70
CA TYR A 49 -16.92 -38.81 27.49
C TYR A 49 -16.68 -37.81 26.35
N SER A 50 -16.90 -36.50 26.58
CA SER A 50 -16.64 -35.46 25.58
C SER A 50 -15.20 -35.50 25.09
N LYS A 51 -14.22 -35.63 26.00
CA LYS A 51 -12.82 -35.80 25.63
C LYS A 51 -12.60 -37.03 24.75
N ALA A 52 -13.19 -38.17 25.09
CA ALA A 52 -13.09 -39.39 24.30
C ALA A 52 -13.74 -39.23 22.93
N TYR A 53 -14.91 -38.60 22.85
CA TYR A 53 -15.65 -38.34 21.62
C TYR A 53 -14.86 -37.47 20.65
N TYR A 54 -14.48 -36.25 21.06
CA TYR A 54 -13.71 -35.33 20.23
C TYR A 54 -12.38 -35.93 19.78
N THR A 55 -11.64 -36.55 20.71
CA THR A 55 -10.34 -37.16 20.40
C THR A 55 -10.47 -38.32 19.43
N THR A 56 -11.52 -39.14 19.56
CA THR A 56 -11.76 -40.28 18.66
C THR A 56 -12.05 -39.80 17.25
N ILE A 57 -12.92 -38.80 17.09
CA ILE A 57 -13.27 -38.27 15.76
C ILE A 57 -12.07 -37.54 15.15
N TYR A 58 -11.35 -36.72 15.92
CA TYR A 58 -10.13 -36.05 15.44
C TYR A 58 -9.08 -37.04 14.94
N ASN A 59 -8.65 -38.00 15.78
CA ASN A 59 -7.61 -38.95 15.41
C ASN A 59 -8.00 -39.76 14.17
N TYR A 60 -9.27 -40.15 14.07
CA TYR A 60 -9.76 -40.88 12.92
C TYR A 60 -9.85 -40.03 11.64
N THR A 61 -10.18 -38.75 11.79
CA THR A 61 -10.16 -37.79 10.66
C THR A 61 -8.75 -37.61 10.13
N ILE A 62 -7.77 -37.42 11.01
CA ILE A 62 -6.35 -37.34 10.64
C ILE A 62 -5.84 -38.65 10.04
N GLU A 63 -6.26 -39.81 10.57
CA GLU A 63 -5.94 -41.12 9.99
C GLU A 63 -6.41 -41.25 8.53
N ARG A 64 -7.58 -40.68 8.20
CA ARG A 64 -8.20 -40.77 6.86
C ARG A 64 -7.80 -39.67 5.89
N ARG A 65 -7.44 -38.48 6.38
CA ARG A 65 -7.20 -37.28 5.58
C ARG A 65 -5.82 -36.66 5.77
N GLY A 66 -5.02 -37.15 6.70
CA GLY A 66 -3.74 -36.56 7.07
C GLY A 66 -3.92 -35.09 7.48
N ASN A 67 -3.01 -34.24 7.01
CA ASN A 67 -3.01 -32.80 7.31
C ASN A 67 -4.16 -32.02 6.66
N ASN A 68 -4.93 -32.64 5.76
CA ASN A 68 -6.13 -32.02 5.17
C ASN A 68 -7.39 -32.27 6.01
N GLY A 69 -7.30 -33.13 7.03
CA GLY A 69 -8.41 -33.45 7.92
C GLY A 69 -8.61 -32.41 9.01
N MET A 70 -9.86 -32.00 9.27
CA MET A 70 -10.16 -31.10 10.39
C MET A 70 -11.42 -31.52 11.16
N ILE A 71 -11.48 -31.11 12.43
CA ILE A 71 -12.74 -31.07 13.16
C ILE A 71 -13.06 -29.65 13.62
N MET A 72 -14.35 -29.32 13.60
CA MET A 72 -14.88 -28.14 14.24
C MET A 72 -15.60 -28.53 15.51
N ALA A 73 -15.34 -27.86 16.63
CA ALA A 73 -15.92 -28.20 17.92
C ALA A 73 -16.08 -26.98 18.82
N ARG A 74 -17.02 -27.03 19.78
CA ARG A 74 -17.22 -25.94 20.76
C ARG A 74 -16.02 -25.85 21.72
N PRO A 75 -15.33 -24.70 21.80
CA PRO A 75 -14.29 -24.47 22.80
C PRO A 75 -14.98 -24.14 24.14
N TYR A 76 -15.14 -22.87 24.48
CA TYR A 76 -15.99 -22.44 25.60
C TYR A 76 -17.37 -22.01 25.10
N CYS A 77 -18.43 -22.49 25.77
CA CYS A 77 -19.80 -22.05 25.58
C CYS A 77 -20.52 -22.04 26.94
N ASP A 78 -21.14 -20.90 27.28
CA ASP A 78 -21.82 -20.66 28.56
C ASP A 78 -23.35 -20.70 28.47
N GLN A 79 -23.89 -21.12 27.33
CA GLN A 79 -25.34 -21.19 27.07
C GLN A 79 -26.09 -22.22 27.92
N HIS A 80 -25.35 -23.02 28.71
CA HIS A 80 -25.90 -24.03 29.60
C HIS A 80 -25.42 -23.78 31.03
N PRO A 81 -26.24 -24.04 32.06
CA PRO A 81 -26.03 -23.58 33.45
C PRO A 81 -24.81 -24.15 34.19
N THR A 82 -23.90 -24.80 33.49
CA THR A 82 -22.62 -25.28 34.01
C THR A 82 -21.54 -25.05 32.94
N PRO A 83 -20.65 -24.06 33.12
CA PRO A 83 -19.78 -23.50 32.06
C PRO A 83 -18.53 -24.34 31.72
N TYR A 84 -18.57 -25.67 31.88
CA TYR A 84 -17.34 -26.48 32.02
C TYR A 84 -17.05 -27.52 30.91
N TRP A 85 -17.73 -27.47 29.76
CA TRP A 85 -17.54 -28.50 28.73
C TRP A 85 -16.79 -27.98 27.53
N TYR A 86 -15.49 -28.24 27.57
CA TYR A 86 -14.56 -27.91 26.51
C TYR A 86 -14.34 -29.10 25.59
N ALA A 87 -14.41 -28.88 24.27
CA ALA A 87 -13.64 -29.74 23.38
C ALA A 87 -12.15 -29.64 23.76
N PRO A 88 -11.41 -30.74 23.92
CA PRO A 88 -10.03 -30.67 24.38
C PRO A 88 -9.19 -29.77 23.47
N LEU A 89 -8.40 -28.87 24.06
CA LEU A 89 -7.57 -27.92 23.32
C LEU A 89 -6.68 -28.59 22.26
N SER A 90 -6.19 -29.81 22.53
CA SER A 90 -5.32 -30.56 21.63
C SER A 90 -5.99 -31.07 20.36
N VAL A 91 -7.32 -31.04 20.27
CA VAL A 91 -8.08 -31.58 19.13
C VAL A 91 -9.06 -30.58 18.53
N ASN A 92 -9.19 -29.39 19.13
CA ASN A 92 -10.03 -28.32 18.60
C ASN A 92 -9.24 -27.53 17.53
N THR A 93 -9.29 -28.02 16.29
CA THR A 93 -8.65 -27.36 15.13
C THR A 93 -9.43 -26.13 14.66
N ALA A 94 -10.74 -26.10 14.89
CA ALA A 94 -11.63 -25.00 14.58
C ALA A 94 -12.70 -24.82 15.66
N GLY A 95 -12.69 -23.68 16.34
CA GLY A 95 -13.55 -23.43 17.49
C GLY A 95 -14.67 -22.45 17.18
N TRP A 96 -15.91 -22.90 17.18
CA TRP A 96 -17.08 -22.02 17.15
C TRP A 96 -17.69 -21.91 18.55
N VAL A 97 -18.04 -20.69 18.97
CA VAL A 97 -18.38 -20.39 20.38
C VAL A 97 -19.84 -20.61 20.78
N GLY A 98 -20.63 -21.33 19.99
CA GLY A 98 -21.98 -21.79 20.34
C GLY A 98 -23.12 -20.99 19.69
N ASP A 99 -24.35 -21.24 20.15
CA ASP A 99 -25.60 -20.80 19.54
C ASP A 99 -26.09 -19.43 20.06
N GLN A 100 -25.39 -18.33 19.75
CA GLN A 100 -25.79 -17.01 20.29
C GLN A 100 -27.08 -16.45 19.67
N ASN A 101 -27.84 -15.67 20.45
CA ASN A 101 -29.08 -15.00 20.01
C ASN A 101 -28.84 -14.05 18.83
N HIS A 102 -29.86 -13.88 17.96
CA HIS A 102 -29.92 -12.84 16.91
C HIS A 102 -30.09 -11.42 17.50
N SER A 103 -29.14 -10.95 18.32
CA SER A 103 -29.22 -9.66 19.03
C SER A 103 -27.84 -9.05 19.32
N TRP A 104 -27.81 -7.81 19.79
CA TRP A 104 -26.59 -7.15 20.27
C TRP A 104 -26.02 -7.82 21.52
N ASP A 105 -26.89 -8.33 22.41
CA ASP A 105 -26.46 -9.10 23.58
C ASP A 105 -25.83 -10.43 23.14
N GLY A 106 -26.39 -11.05 22.09
CA GLY A 106 -25.78 -12.21 21.44
C GLY A 106 -24.37 -11.93 20.89
N LEU A 107 -24.14 -10.76 20.28
CA LEU A 107 -22.82 -10.36 19.80
C LEU A 107 -21.82 -10.23 20.95
N GLN A 108 -22.25 -9.59 22.03
CA GLN A 108 -21.44 -9.41 23.23
C GLN A 108 -21.12 -10.76 23.89
N HIS A 109 -22.07 -11.69 23.93
CA HIS A 109 -21.85 -13.04 24.42
C HIS A 109 -20.87 -13.82 23.52
N ALA A 110 -20.97 -13.72 22.18
CA ALA A 110 -20.02 -14.32 21.26
C ALA A 110 -18.60 -13.77 21.50
N LEU A 111 -18.47 -12.44 21.61
CA LEU A 111 -17.20 -11.78 21.96
C LEU A 111 -16.61 -12.28 23.28
N LEU A 112 -17.45 -12.42 24.31
CA LEU A 112 -17.03 -12.92 25.61
C LEU A 112 -16.49 -14.35 25.50
N ASN A 113 -17.20 -15.23 24.79
CA ASN A 113 -16.79 -16.62 24.63
C ASN A 113 -15.53 -16.76 23.76
N ILE A 114 -15.33 -15.89 22.76
CA ILE A 114 -14.07 -15.77 22.03
C ILE A 114 -12.93 -15.39 22.99
N PHE A 115 -13.12 -14.36 23.83
CA PHE A 115 -12.07 -13.93 24.76
C PHE A 115 -11.76 -14.97 25.83
N ILE A 116 -12.78 -15.66 26.37
CA ILE A 116 -12.57 -16.74 27.33
C ILE A 116 -11.83 -17.90 26.66
N SER A 117 -12.24 -18.31 25.47
CA SER A 117 -11.58 -19.39 24.71
C SER A 117 -10.14 -19.02 24.35
N ALA A 118 -9.89 -17.80 23.87
CA ALA A 118 -8.55 -17.35 23.54
C ALA A 118 -7.63 -17.36 24.77
N ASN A 119 -8.12 -16.87 25.92
CA ASN A 119 -7.39 -16.93 27.19
C ASN A 119 -7.17 -18.37 27.71
N ALA A 120 -8.04 -19.31 27.33
CA ALA A 120 -7.85 -20.74 27.60
C ALA A 120 -6.88 -21.43 26.64
N GLY A 121 -6.35 -20.70 25.65
CA GLY A 121 -5.31 -21.16 24.72
C GLY A 121 -5.83 -21.66 23.37
N TYR A 122 -7.13 -21.56 23.08
CA TYR A 122 -7.67 -21.90 21.76
C TYR A 122 -7.21 -20.87 20.72
N ALA A 123 -6.65 -21.35 19.62
CA ALA A 123 -6.05 -20.50 18.59
C ALA A 123 -7.06 -20.10 17.51
N SER A 124 -7.70 -21.08 16.86
CA SER A 124 -8.63 -20.86 15.74
C SER A 124 -10.06 -20.71 16.25
N LEU A 125 -10.52 -19.48 16.41
CA LEU A 125 -11.82 -19.16 16.99
C LEU A 125 -12.71 -18.36 16.04
N GLY A 126 -14.01 -18.63 16.08
CA GLY A 126 -15.06 -17.96 15.34
C GLY A 126 -16.42 -18.09 16.03
N PHE A 127 -17.44 -17.52 15.41
CA PHE A 127 -18.82 -17.52 15.89
C PHE A 127 -19.76 -17.50 14.68
N ASP A 128 -21.01 -17.92 14.89
CA ASP A 128 -22.03 -17.82 13.86
C ASP A 128 -22.34 -16.34 13.59
N ILE A 129 -21.92 -15.80 12.44
CA ILE A 129 -22.26 -14.40 12.10
C ILE A 129 -23.76 -14.18 12.25
N SER A 130 -24.11 -13.12 12.96
CA SER A 130 -25.47 -12.73 13.31
C SER A 130 -26.25 -13.66 14.26
N GLY A 131 -25.63 -14.72 14.80
CA GLY A 131 -26.22 -15.65 15.75
C GLY A 131 -26.88 -16.88 15.10
N TYR A 132 -27.29 -17.83 15.94
CA TYR A 132 -27.87 -19.12 15.53
C TYR A 132 -29.31 -19.34 16.00
N THR A 133 -29.70 -18.83 17.18
CA THR A 133 -30.76 -19.43 18.02
C THR A 133 -32.12 -19.77 17.40
N HIS A 134 -32.70 -20.84 17.96
CA HIS A 134 -34.04 -21.37 17.69
C HIS A 134 -35.20 -20.63 18.37
N GLU A 135 -34.94 -19.71 19.31
CA GLU A 135 -36.00 -19.19 20.19
C GLU A 135 -36.84 -18.05 19.59
N SER A 136 -36.32 -17.32 18.59
CA SER A 136 -37.02 -16.14 18.06
C SER A 136 -37.64 -16.29 16.67
N ASP A 137 -37.24 -17.26 15.82
CA ASP A 137 -37.62 -17.38 14.38
C ASP A 137 -37.56 -16.06 13.57
N VAL A 138 -37.02 -14.98 14.16
CA VAL A 138 -36.90 -13.66 13.57
C VAL A 138 -35.49 -13.56 13.01
N PRO A 139 -35.33 -13.43 11.68
CA PRO A 139 -34.02 -13.22 11.09
C PRO A 139 -33.43 -11.89 11.59
N PRO A 140 -32.11 -11.80 11.72
CA PRO A 140 -31.44 -10.59 12.16
C PRO A 140 -31.72 -9.44 11.20
N ASN A 141 -31.75 -8.21 11.70
CA ASN A 141 -31.80 -7.04 10.82
C ASN A 141 -30.45 -6.82 10.12
N LYS A 142 -30.46 -6.10 9.00
CA LYS A 142 -29.29 -5.83 8.17
C LYS A 142 -28.12 -5.21 8.96
N THR A 143 -28.40 -4.23 9.83
CA THR A 143 -27.35 -3.54 10.61
C THR A 143 -26.62 -4.50 11.54
N LEU A 144 -27.37 -5.35 12.25
CA LEU A 144 -26.81 -6.36 13.15
C LEU A 144 -25.96 -7.36 12.34
N PHE A 145 -26.51 -7.90 11.25
CA PHE A 145 -25.78 -8.82 10.36
C PHE A 145 -24.44 -8.23 9.87
N LEU A 146 -24.44 -6.97 9.42
CA LEU A 146 -23.23 -6.31 8.94
C LEU A 146 -22.22 -6.00 10.07
N ARG A 147 -22.67 -5.63 11.27
CA ARG A 147 -21.74 -5.46 12.43
C ARG A 147 -21.13 -6.78 12.89
N TRP A 148 -21.88 -7.89 12.86
CA TRP A 148 -21.30 -9.22 13.11
C TRP A 148 -20.34 -9.63 12.00
N THR A 149 -20.65 -9.36 10.73
CA THR A 149 -19.78 -9.62 9.58
C THR A 149 -18.44 -8.91 9.71
N GLN A 150 -18.47 -7.64 10.12
CA GLN A 150 -17.27 -6.82 10.36
C GLN A 150 -16.32 -7.47 11.37
N PHE A 151 -16.85 -7.85 12.54
CA PHE A 151 -16.06 -8.53 13.56
C PHE A 151 -15.62 -9.93 13.10
N GLY A 152 -16.52 -10.67 12.46
CA GLY A 152 -16.27 -12.04 11.98
C GLY A 152 -15.13 -12.13 10.97
N SER A 153 -14.84 -11.05 10.26
CA SER A 153 -13.70 -10.99 9.34
C SER A 153 -12.33 -10.85 10.03
N LEU A 154 -12.29 -10.31 11.25
CA LEU A 154 -11.07 -10.12 12.04
C LEU A 154 -11.01 -11.05 13.27
N VAL A 155 -11.46 -12.29 13.07
CA VAL A 155 -11.17 -13.44 13.93
C VAL A 155 -10.62 -14.59 13.08
N PRO A 156 -9.93 -15.59 13.65
CA PRO A 156 -9.32 -16.68 12.89
C PRO A 156 -10.27 -17.52 12.03
N ILE A 157 -11.56 -17.63 12.41
CA ILE A 157 -12.58 -18.34 11.63
C ILE A 157 -13.74 -17.40 11.35
N MET A 158 -13.96 -17.12 10.08
CA MET A 158 -15.16 -16.43 9.59
C MET A 158 -16.20 -17.47 9.13
N GLU A 159 -17.32 -17.55 9.85
CA GLU A 159 -18.43 -18.49 9.59
C GLU A 159 -19.74 -17.71 9.52
N ASN A 160 -20.57 -18.00 8.52
CA ASN A 160 -21.94 -17.53 8.48
C ASN A 160 -22.87 -18.65 8.94
N GLY A 161 -23.60 -18.42 10.03
CA GLY A 161 -24.43 -19.44 10.67
C GLY A 161 -25.90 -19.35 10.28
N GLY A 162 -26.77 -19.62 11.26
CA GLY A 162 -28.23 -19.58 11.13
C GLY A 162 -28.87 -20.96 11.03
N THR A 163 -30.12 -21.04 11.48
CA THR A 163 -30.94 -22.25 11.39
C THR A 163 -31.69 -22.28 10.07
N THR A 164 -32.37 -23.39 9.79
CA THR A 164 -33.21 -23.54 8.59
C THR A 164 -34.30 -22.46 8.46
N ASN A 165 -34.72 -21.84 9.56
CA ASN A 165 -35.74 -20.79 9.57
C ASN A 165 -35.14 -19.37 9.66
N SER A 166 -33.83 -19.24 9.90
CA SER A 166 -33.16 -17.95 10.11
C SER A 166 -32.01 -17.69 9.15
N TYR A 167 -32.06 -18.24 7.92
CA TYR A 167 -31.08 -17.94 6.88
C TYR A 167 -30.92 -16.43 6.65
N HIS A 168 -29.68 -15.97 6.67
CA HIS A 168 -29.32 -14.56 6.55
C HIS A 168 -28.08 -14.38 5.66
N GLN A 169 -28.00 -15.11 4.54
CA GLN A 169 -26.95 -14.85 3.56
C GLN A 169 -27.05 -13.41 3.05
N PRO A 170 -25.93 -12.76 2.70
CA PRO A 170 -25.91 -11.32 2.41
C PRO A 170 -26.88 -10.91 1.29
N TRP A 171 -27.13 -11.77 0.30
CA TRP A 171 -28.05 -11.52 -0.82
C TRP A 171 -29.54 -11.56 -0.43
N LEU A 172 -29.88 -11.99 0.79
CA LEU A 172 -31.26 -11.93 1.30
C LEU A 172 -31.64 -10.54 1.82
N PHE A 173 -30.67 -9.64 2.01
CA PHE A 173 -30.90 -8.28 2.48
C PHE A 173 -31.03 -7.29 1.31
N ASP A 174 -29.91 -6.87 0.73
CA ASP A 174 -29.82 -5.98 -0.43
C ASP A 174 -28.40 -5.98 -1.03
N GLU A 175 -28.21 -5.26 -2.13
CA GLU A 175 -26.91 -5.15 -2.81
C GLU A 175 -25.82 -4.49 -1.94
N ASN A 176 -26.18 -3.53 -1.07
CA ASN A 176 -25.21 -2.92 -0.16
C ASN A 176 -24.71 -3.95 0.87
N ALA A 177 -25.58 -4.81 1.41
CA ALA A 177 -25.14 -5.90 2.29
C ALA A 177 -24.19 -6.88 1.58
N VAL A 178 -24.46 -7.20 0.31
CA VAL A 178 -23.56 -8.01 -0.52
C VAL A 178 -22.20 -7.35 -0.69
N GLN A 179 -22.14 -6.05 -0.96
CA GLN A 179 -20.89 -5.32 -1.15
C GLN A 179 -20.07 -5.23 0.15
N VAL A 180 -20.71 -4.89 1.28
CA VAL A 180 -20.05 -4.83 2.59
C VAL A 180 -19.54 -6.22 2.99
N TYR A 181 -20.38 -7.26 2.86
CA TYR A 181 -19.95 -8.62 3.17
C TYR A 181 -18.80 -9.06 2.26
N ARG A 182 -18.85 -8.77 0.96
CA ARG A 182 -17.79 -9.10 0.01
C ARG A 182 -16.46 -8.44 0.37
N TYR A 183 -16.48 -7.18 0.79
CA TYR A 183 -15.28 -6.50 1.28
C TYR A 183 -14.66 -7.25 2.46
N PHE A 184 -15.44 -7.51 3.51
CA PHE A 184 -14.94 -8.13 4.74
C PHE A 184 -14.56 -9.61 4.56
N ALA A 185 -15.29 -10.36 3.75
CA ALA A 185 -14.92 -11.73 3.38
C ALA A 185 -13.62 -11.76 2.56
N SER A 186 -13.41 -10.78 1.68
CA SER A 186 -12.15 -10.65 0.93
C SER A 186 -11.00 -10.29 1.85
N LEU A 187 -11.19 -9.33 2.76
CA LEU A 187 -10.21 -8.96 3.78
C LEU A 187 -9.79 -10.17 4.63
N HIS A 188 -10.75 -10.97 5.10
CA HIS A 188 -10.47 -12.19 5.86
C HIS A 188 -9.64 -13.20 5.04
N HIS A 189 -10.02 -13.43 3.77
CA HIS A 189 -9.29 -14.33 2.88
C HIS A 189 -7.86 -13.84 2.59
N GLU A 190 -7.70 -12.54 2.39
CA GLU A 190 -6.39 -11.93 2.19
C GLU A 190 -5.50 -12.08 3.41
N LEU A 191 -6.05 -12.03 4.63
CA LEU A 191 -5.31 -12.17 5.88
C LEU A 191 -4.92 -13.62 6.23
N VAL A 192 -5.28 -14.62 5.42
CA VAL A 192 -4.93 -16.03 5.69
C VAL A 192 -3.44 -16.24 5.98
N PRO A 193 -2.47 -15.66 5.24
CA PRO A 193 -1.04 -15.82 5.56
C PRO A 193 -0.64 -15.24 6.93
N TYR A 194 -1.25 -14.12 7.31
CA TYR A 194 -1.07 -13.50 8.62
C TYR A 194 -1.65 -14.38 9.74
N LEU A 195 -2.92 -14.76 9.62
CA LEU A 195 -3.62 -15.62 10.59
C LEU A 195 -2.95 -16.99 10.74
N TYR A 196 -2.46 -17.57 9.65
CA TYR A 196 -1.75 -18.85 9.65
C TYR A 196 -0.43 -18.77 10.43
N SER A 197 0.35 -17.72 10.24
CA SER A 197 1.58 -17.48 11.01
C SER A 197 1.30 -17.38 12.51
N TYR A 198 0.24 -16.66 12.90
CA TYR A 198 -0.18 -16.58 14.30
C TYR A 198 -0.77 -17.89 14.83
N ASN A 199 -1.36 -18.72 13.99
CA ASN A 199 -1.82 -20.06 14.36
C ASN A 199 -0.64 -20.95 14.74
N ILE A 200 0.42 -20.96 13.93
CA ILE A 200 1.67 -21.65 14.23
C ILE A 200 2.30 -21.08 15.51
N LEU A 201 2.36 -19.75 15.65
CA LEU A 201 2.89 -19.13 16.86
C LEU A 201 2.09 -19.53 18.11
N ALA A 202 0.76 -19.60 18.01
CA ALA A 202 -0.12 -20.05 19.09
C ALA A 202 0.12 -21.53 19.43
N HIS A 203 0.33 -22.38 18.42
CA HIS A 203 0.71 -23.78 18.62
C HIS A 203 2.06 -23.92 19.37
N LEU A 204 3.08 -23.16 18.93
CA LEU A 204 4.44 -23.24 19.46
C LEU A 204 4.61 -22.60 20.85
N THR A 205 3.92 -21.47 21.09
CA THR A 205 4.18 -20.61 22.27
C THR A 205 3.00 -20.50 23.23
N ARG A 206 1.82 -21.00 22.85
CA ARG A 206 0.54 -20.79 23.56
C ARG A 206 0.09 -19.33 23.65
N THR A 207 0.70 -18.43 22.88
CA THR A 207 0.23 -17.05 22.78
C THR A 207 -1.04 -17.01 21.92
N PRO A 208 -2.18 -16.54 22.44
CA PRO A 208 -3.42 -16.53 21.67
C PRO A 208 -3.37 -15.47 20.56
N ILE A 209 -4.00 -15.79 19.43
CA ILE A 209 -4.10 -14.88 18.28
C ILE A 209 -4.93 -13.64 18.65
N ILE A 210 -6.05 -13.85 19.36
CA ILE A 210 -6.90 -12.79 19.89
C ILE A 210 -6.49 -12.52 21.33
N ARG A 211 -6.13 -11.27 21.64
CA ARG A 211 -5.80 -10.83 23.01
C ARG A 211 -6.73 -9.71 23.41
N SER A 212 -7.67 -10.02 24.31
CA SER A 212 -8.62 -9.03 24.83
C SER A 212 -7.90 -7.92 25.62
N ILE A 213 -8.33 -6.67 25.43
CA ILE A 213 -7.81 -5.50 26.15
C ILE A 213 -8.84 -5.07 27.21
N GLY A 214 -8.42 -5.09 28.48
CA GLY A 214 -9.25 -4.79 29.64
C GLY A 214 -9.02 -5.79 30.76
N SER A 215 -9.31 -5.43 32.01
CA SER A 215 -9.23 -6.35 33.13
C SER A 215 -10.40 -7.33 33.13
N ARG A 216 -10.14 -8.63 33.39
CA ARG A 216 -11.16 -9.51 33.96
C ARG A 216 -11.54 -8.93 35.31
N GLY A 217 -12.70 -8.29 35.40
CA GLY A 217 -13.20 -7.77 36.66
C GLY A 217 -13.57 -8.85 37.67
N ALA A 218 -13.62 -10.12 37.26
CA ALA A 218 -14.06 -11.22 38.12
C ALA A 218 -13.55 -12.60 37.62
N PRO A 219 -13.57 -13.65 38.47
CA PRO A 219 -13.06 -14.98 38.13
C PRO A 219 -13.87 -15.64 36.99
N PRO A 220 -13.33 -16.70 36.35
CA PRO A 220 -13.93 -17.36 35.17
C PRO A 220 -15.38 -17.83 35.33
N ASP A 221 -15.90 -17.86 36.57
CA ASP A 221 -17.21 -18.32 37.00
C ASP A 221 -18.27 -17.21 37.10
N THR A 222 -17.89 -15.97 36.82
CA THR A 222 -18.80 -14.82 36.81
C THR A 222 -18.84 -14.25 35.41
N ASN A 223 -19.99 -14.33 34.75
CA ASN A 223 -20.25 -13.78 33.41
C ASN A 223 -20.16 -12.23 33.33
N SER A 224 -19.44 -11.57 34.24
CA SER A 224 -19.26 -10.12 34.29
C SER A 224 -17.97 -9.72 33.56
N TRP A 225 -18.07 -9.52 32.25
CA TRP A 225 -17.05 -8.82 31.49
C TRP A 225 -17.04 -7.34 31.87
N VAL A 226 -15.91 -6.83 32.35
CA VAL A 226 -15.72 -5.41 32.74
C VAL A 226 -14.85 -4.66 31.70
N GLY A 227 -14.55 -5.32 30.58
CA GLY A 227 -13.76 -4.73 29.49
C GLY A 227 -14.62 -3.99 28.46
N ASP A 228 -13.98 -3.13 27.68
CA ASP A 228 -14.63 -2.37 26.60
C ASP A 228 -14.40 -3.09 25.27
N TRP A 229 -14.91 -4.33 25.11
CA TRP A 229 -14.95 -5.15 23.87
C TRP A 229 -13.91 -4.79 22.79
N LYS A 230 -12.62 -4.86 23.12
CA LYS A 230 -11.48 -4.47 22.29
C LYS A 230 -10.42 -5.55 22.39
N TYR A 231 -9.67 -5.75 21.33
CA TYR A 231 -8.65 -6.77 21.31
C TYR A 231 -7.53 -6.46 20.31
N LEU A 232 -6.40 -7.14 20.49
CA LEU A 232 -5.37 -7.26 19.48
C LEU A 232 -5.60 -8.53 18.68
N LEU A 233 -5.50 -8.45 17.36
CA LEU A 233 -5.42 -9.61 16.47
C LEU A 233 -3.97 -9.75 16.00
N GLY A 234 -3.28 -10.75 16.54
CA GLY A 234 -1.82 -10.83 16.50
C GLY A 234 -1.19 -9.59 17.15
N ASP A 235 -0.10 -9.09 16.58
CA ASP A 235 0.61 -7.90 17.07
C ASP A 235 0.37 -6.64 16.24
N ASN A 236 -0.25 -6.78 15.06
CA ASN A 236 -0.33 -5.69 14.08
C ASN A 236 -1.70 -5.01 14.00
N PHE A 237 -2.77 -5.64 14.50
CA PHE A 237 -4.12 -5.08 14.44
C PHE A 237 -4.66 -4.82 15.85
N PHE A 238 -5.21 -3.62 16.06
CA PHE A 238 -6.06 -3.28 17.18
C PHE A 238 -7.49 -3.13 16.66
N VAL A 239 -8.40 -3.91 17.21
CA VAL A 239 -9.78 -4.00 16.74
C VAL A 239 -10.72 -3.59 17.85
N ALA A 240 -11.65 -2.72 17.48
CA ALA A 240 -12.65 -2.20 18.38
C ALA A 240 -14.05 -2.31 17.71
N PRO A 241 -14.69 -3.49 17.74
CA PRO A 241 -16.04 -3.72 17.20
C PRO A 241 -17.12 -2.77 17.74
N ILE A 242 -18.03 -2.33 16.87
CA ILE A 242 -19.25 -1.66 17.33
C ILE A 242 -20.22 -2.75 17.82
N TYR A 243 -20.38 -2.84 19.14
CA TYR A 243 -21.06 -3.97 19.82
C TYR A 243 -22.50 -3.67 20.25
N GLN A 244 -23.03 -2.50 19.89
CA GLN A 244 -24.38 -2.01 20.21
C GLN A 244 -24.93 -1.19 19.06
N GLU A 245 -26.23 -0.85 19.09
CA GLU A 245 -26.90 -0.09 18.03
C GLU A 245 -26.43 1.37 17.98
N SER A 246 -25.27 1.59 17.38
CA SER A 246 -24.63 2.89 17.20
C SER A 246 -23.73 2.86 15.96
N ASN A 247 -23.35 4.04 15.48
CA ASN A 247 -22.27 4.21 14.51
C ASN A 247 -21.02 4.83 15.15
N SER A 248 -21.09 5.19 16.43
CA SER A 248 -20.02 5.86 17.15
C SER A 248 -19.44 4.98 18.24
N ARG A 249 -18.14 5.14 18.48
CA ARG A 249 -17.43 4.46 19.57
C ARG A 249 -16.39 5.38 20.18
N THR A 250 -16.35 5.43 21.52
CA THR A 250 -15.24 6.05 22.26
C THR A 250 -14.21 4.97 22.55
N ILE A 251 -12.96 5.19 22.13
CA ILE A 251 -11.90 4.19 22.16
C ILE A 251 -10.71 4.78 22.90
N THR A 252 -10.29 4.11 23.97
CA THR A 252 -8.97 4.34 24.58
C THR A 252 -7.97 3.37 23.97
N PHE A 253 -6.86 3.90 23.46
CA PHE A 253 -5.87 3.16 22.69
C PHE A 253 -4.84 2.47 23.60
N PRO A 254 -4.48 1.20 23.34
CA PRO A 254 -3.43 0.51 24.09
C PRO A 254 -2.05 1.07 23.74
N ALA A 255 -1.02 0.70 24.51
CA ALA A 255 0.36 1.13 24.26
C ALA A 255 0.81 0.85 22.81
N GLY A 256 1.47 1.83 22.19
CA GLY A 256 1.86 1.80 20.78
C GLY A 256 1.34 3.03 20.03
N SER A 257 1.63 3.08 18.73
CA SER A 257 1.09 4.08 17.80
C SER A 257 0.21 3.34 16.79
N TRP A 258 -1.01 3.82 16.60
CA TRP A 258 -2.09 3.12 15.90
C TRP A 258 -2.63 3.95 14.75
N ILE A 259 -2.46 3.45 13.54
CA ILE A 259 -2.88 4.08 12.28
C ILE A 259 -4.29 3.59 11.96
N ASN A 260 -5.25 4.49 11.78
CA ASN A 260 -6.61 4.12 11.38
C ASN A 260 -6.59 3.48 9.98
N TYR A 261 -7.13 2.27 9.86
CA TYR A 261 -7.10 1.47 8.65
C TYR A 261 -7.79 2.14 7.46
N TRP A 262 -8.84 2.93 7.71
CA TRP A 262 -9.63 3.59 6.67
C TRP A 262 -9.08 4.97 6.28
N ASN A 263 -8.37 5.62 7.20
CA ASN A 263 -7.74 6.91 7.00
C ASN A 263 -6.37 6.92 7.67
N GLU A 264 -5.32 6.64 6.91
CA GLU A 264 -3.99 6.47 7.49
C GLU A 264 -3.31 7.79 7.92
N SER A 265 -3.96 8.94 7.68
CA SER A 265 -3.54 10.23 8.27
C SER A 265 -4.01 10.40 9.72
N ASP A 266 -4.98 9.59 10.15
CA ASP A 266 -5.52 9.57 11.51
C ASP A 266 -4.74 8.56 12.36
N ILE A 267 -3.82 9.07 13.17
CA ILE A 267 -2.90 8.29 14.01
C ILE A 267 -3.19 8.57 15.49
N HIS A 268 -3.32 7.50 16.27
CA HIS A 268 -3.63 7.56 17.69
C HIS A 268 -2.52 6.93 18.52
N GLU A 269 -1.98 7.70 19.47
CA GLU A 269 -0.96 7.23 20.41
C GLU A 269 -1.58 6.52 21.61
N GLY A 270 -0.86 5.55 22.16
CA GLY A 270 -1.33 4.77 23.30
C GLY A 270 -1.61 5.64 24.54
N GLY A 271 -2.67 5.31 25.25
CA GLY A 271 -3.16 6.09 26.40
C GLY A 271 -4.05 7.28 26.02
N THR A 272 -4.17 7.62 24.74
CA THR A 272 -5.16 8.60 24.27
C THR A 272 -6.56 7.98 24.16
N THR A 273 -7.58 8.84 24.12
CA THR A 273 -8.97 8.45 23.92
C THR A 273 -9.58 9.30 22.80
N ALA A 274 -10.24 8.65 21.85
CA ALA A 274 -10.95 9.32 20.74
C ALA A 274 -12.39 8.86 20.62
N ALA A 275 -13.30 9.78 20.32
CA ALA A 275 -14.68 9.48 19.93
C ALA A 275 -14.75 9.46 18.40
N LEU A 276 -15.01 8.29 17.83
CA LEU A 276 -14.96 8.05 16.39
C LEU A 276 -16.32 7.60 15.87
N ASN A 277 -16.63 7.94 14.62
CA ASN A 277 -17.87 7.58 13.96
C ASN A 277 -17.58 6.89 12.63
N TYR A 278 -18.23 5.75 12.39
CA TYR A 278 -18.02 4.95 11.19
C TYR A 278 -19.35 4.62 10.50
N PRO A 279 -19.43 4.79 9.17
CA PRO A 279 -20.59 4.33 8.40
C PRO A 279 -20.70 2.80 8.45
N ILE A 280 -21.78 2.22 7.94
CA ILE A 280 -22.01 0.76 8.05
C ILE A 280 -21.01 -0.06 7.24
N GLU A 281 -20.37 0.54 6.25
CA GLU A 281 -19.32 -0.06 5.43
C GLU A 281 -17.98 -0.20 6.19
N GLN A 282 -17.82 0.50 7.31
CA GLN A 282 -16.55 0.58 8.05
C GLN A 282 -16.77 0.33 9.55
N TYR A 283 -15.69 -0.03 10.25
CA TYR A 283 -15.68 -0.07 11.71
C TYR A 283 -14.27 0.14 12.26
N PRO A 284 -14.10 0.42 13.56
CA PRO A 284 -12.81 0.76 14.11
C PRO A 284 -11.77 -0.39 14.02
N ILE A 285 -10.86 -0.27 13.06
CA ILE A 285 -9.69 -1.13 12.85
C ILE A 285 -8.47 -0.21 12.79
N PHE A 286 -7.41 -0.56 13.52
CA PHE A 286 -6.17 0.19 13.53
C PHE A 286 -4.97 -0.73 13.30
N ILE A 287 -4.03 -0.26 12.50
CA ILE A 287 -2.77 -0.92 12.20
C ILE A 287 -1.68 -0.35 13.08
N ARG A 288 -0.86 -1.21 13.69
CA ARG A 288 0.27 -0.77 14.49
C ARG A 288 1.36 -0.14 13.62
N SER A 289 1.88 1.01 14.02
CA SER A 289 3.08 1.59 13.41
C SER A 289 4.25 0.63 13.58
N GLY A 290 4.90 0.26 12.48
CA GLY A 290 5.91 -0.80 12.38
C GLY A 290 5.38 -2.13 11.82
N ALA A 291 4.07 -2.26 11.56
CA ALA A 291 3.48 -3.52 11.10
C ALA A 291 4.02 -3.96 9.74
N ILE A 292 4.28 -5.27 9.62
CA ILE A 292 4.50 -5.99 8.37
C ILE A 292 3.43 -7.08 8.32
N ILE A 293 2.52 -7.00 7.34
CA ILE A 293 1.34 -7.87 7.27
C ILE A 293 1.37 -8.65 5.95
N PRO A 294 1.65 -9.96 5.98
CA PRO A 294 1.56 -10.81 4.81
C PRO A 294 0.10 -11.12 4.44
N MET A 295 -0.20 -11.00 3.15
CA MET A 295 -1.52 -11.18 2.59
C MET A 295 -1.51 -11.98 1.28
N ASN A 296 -2.63 -12.63 1.00
CA ASN A 296 -2.93 -13.32 -0.26
C ASN A 296 -3.98 -12.53 -1.05
N VAL A 297 -3.56 -11.44 -1.68
CA VAL A 297 -4.45 -10.56 -2.48
C VAL A 297 -4.69 -11.18 -3.85
N ASN A 298 -5.96 -11.29 -4.23
CA ASN A 298 -6.35 -11.93 -5.50
C ASN A 298 -7.45 -11.18 -6.28
N ASN A 299 -7.89 -10.04 -5.77
CA ASN A 299 -8.92 -9.17 -6.35
C ASN A 299 -8.70 -7.72 -5.87
N SER A 300 -9.54 -6.79 -6.34
CA SER A 300 -9.46 -5.36 -6.00
C SER A 300 -10.45 -4.89 -4.93
N PHE A 301 -11.23 -5.78 -4.29
CA PHE A 301 -12.31 -5.39 -3.39
C PHE A 301 -11.84 -4.62 -2.14
N THR A 302 -10.61 -4.87 -1.67
CA THR A 302 -10.02 -4.23 -0.47
C THR A 302 -9.06 -3.09 -0.78
N ALA A 303 -8.78 -2.83 -2.06
CA ALA A 303 -7.71 -1.94 -2.54
C ALA A 303 -6.28 -2.29 -2.05
N HIS A 304 -6.07 -3.45 -1.43
CA HIS A 304 -4.72 -3.94 -1.12
C HIS A 304 -3.93 -4.41 -2.35
N GLY A 305 -4.56 -4.44 -3.52
CA GLY A 305 -3.98 -4.84 -4.79
C GLY A 305 -5.09 -5.08 -5.82
N SER A 306 -4.90 -6.06 -6.69
CA SER A 306 -5.87 -6.40 -7.74
C SER A 306 -5.82 -7.87 -8.14
N ASP A 307 -6.57 -8.25 -9.18
CA ASP A 307 -6.46 -9.56 -9.82
C ASP A 307 -5.02 -9.91 -10.24
N SER A 308 -4.19 -8.91 -10.55
CA SER A 308 -2.78 -9.11 -10.93
C SER A 308 -1.89 -9.50 -9.75
N SER A 309 -2.33 -9.25 -8.52
CA SER A 309 -1.66 -9.70 -7.30
C SER A 309 -1.78 -11.20 -7.08
N LYS A 310 -2.68 -11.88 -7.81
CA LYS A 310 -2.87 -13.32 -7.72
C LYS A 310 -1.54 -14.05 -7.96
N LYS A 311 -1.16 -14.93 -7.02
CA LYS A 311 0.11 -15.69 -6.92
C LYS A 311 1.27 -14.97 -6.24
N TYR A 312 1.14 -13.68 -5.93
CA TYR A 312 2.16 -12.94 -5.18
C TYR A 312 1.81 -12.95 -3.69
N LEU A 313 2.82 -13.13 -2.84
CA LEU A 313 2.71 -12.74 -1.44
C LEU A 313 2.69 -11.21 -1.40
N THR A 314 1.60 -10.62 -0.93
CA THR A 314 1.49 -9.16 -0.77
C THR A 314 1.89 -8.80 0.66
N LEU A 315 2.83 -7.86 0.82
CA LEU A 315 3.29 -7.36 2.11
C LEU A 315 2.84 -5.92 2.26
N LEU A 316 1.90 -5.68 3.17
CA LEU A 316 1.63 -4.33 3.66
C LEU A 316 2.69 -3.98 4.68
N ILE A 317 3.41 -2.88 4.48
CA ILE A 317 4.45 -2.42 5.41
C ILE A 317 4.13 -1.00 5.84
N TYR A 318 4.00 -0.81 7.16
CA TYR A 318 3.81 0.48 7.82
C TYR A 318 5.08 0.78 8.62
N PRO A 319 6.09 1.46 8.05
CA PRO A 319 7.40 1.63 8.69
C PRO A 319 7.30 2.40 10.01
N ASN A 320 8.17 2.05 10.96
CA ASN A 320 8.43 2.83 12.17
C ASN A 320 9.78 2.39 12.77
N GLY A 321 10.84 3.12 12.44
CA GLY A 321 12.20 2.77 12.88
C GLY A 321 12.60 1.38 12.38
N THR A 322 12.88 0.44 13.29
CA THR A 322 13.17 -0.96 12.91
C THR A 322 12.02 -1.87 13.35
N SER A 323 11.44 -2.59 12.41
CA SER A 323 10.41 -3.59 12.66
C SER A 323 10.71 -4.91 11.96
N SER A 324 10.13 -5.99 12.46
CA SER A 324 10.28 -7.31 11.88
C SER A 324 9.07 -8.20 12.12
N TYR A 325 8.87 -9.17 11.24
CA TYR A 325 7.81 -10.15 11.29
C TYR A 325 8.32 -11.52 10.86
N GLU A 326 7.95 -12.56 11.60
CA GLU A 326 8.30 -13.95 11.28
C GLU A 326 7.14 -14.56 10.47
N TYR A 327 7.35 -14.72 9.16
CA TYR A 327 6.35 -15.30 8.25
C TYR A 327 6.52 -16.81 8.16
N TYR A 328 5.49 -17.57 8.55
CA TYR A 328 5.52 -19.02 8.52
C TYR A 328 4.76 -19.59 7.31
N THR A 329 5.37 -20.54 6.62
CA THR A 329 4.71 -21.36 5.60
C THR A 329 4.37 -22.77 6.10
N ASP A 330 5.07 -23.22 7.15
CA ASP A 330 4.78 -24.42 7.93
C ASP A 330 5.43 -24.31 9.33
N GLU A 331 5.23 -25.29 10.21
CA GLU A 331 5.74 -25.29 11.59
C GLU A 331 7.28 -25.23 11.71
N SER A 332 8.01 -25.62 10.66
CA SER A 332 9.48 -25.69 10.61
C SER A 332 10.11 -24.65 9.67
N THR A 333 9.30 -24.05 8.80
CA THR A 333 9.75 -23.12 7.77
C THR A 333 9.18 -21.74 8.02
N SER A 334 10.07 -20.84 8.41
CA SER A 334 9.78 -19.42 8.56
C SER A 334 10.79 -18.54 7.82
N THR A 335 10.34 -17.33 7.46
CA THR A 335 11.13 -16.25 6.89
C THR A 335 10.99 -15.01 7.76
N LEU A 336 12.09 -14.54 8.33
CA LEU A 336 12.16 -13.26 8.99
C LEU A 336 12.16 -12.15 7.93
N ILE A 337 11.13 -11.30 7.98
CA ILE A 337 11.00 -10.10 7.16
C ILE A 337 11.30 -8.91 8.07
N LYS A 338 12.23 -8.05 7.69
CA LYS A 338 12.62 -6.87 8.47
C LYS A 338 12.48 -5.62 7.62
N CYS A 339 11.96 -4.55 8.20
CA CYS A 339 11.96 -3.21 7.62
C CYS A 339 12.74 -2.27 8.53
N VAL A 340 13.67 -1.52 7.95
CA VAL A 340 14.46 -0.49 8.64
C VAL A 340 14.23 0.82 7.93
N GLU A 341 13.65 1.78 8.64
CA GLU A 341 13.50 3.16 8.24
C GLU A 341 14.74 3.97 8.63
N SER A 342 15.18 4.84 7.72
CA SER A 342 16.31 5.73 7.89
C SER A 342 16.00 7.08 7.25
N ALA A 343 16.83 8.10 7.53
CA ALA A 343 16.71 9.41 6.88
C ALA A 343 16.80 9.34 5.35
N ASN A 344 17.45 8.31 4.80
CA ASN A 344 17.67 8.14 3.36
C ASN A 344 16.66 7.18 2.70
N GLY A 345 15.60 6.76 3.41
CA GLY A 345 14.60 5.82 2.91
C GLY A 345 14.58 4.51 3.72
N PHE A 346 14.25 3.39 3.06
CA PHE A 346 13.92 2.12 3.71
C PHE A 346 14.79 0.96 3.22
N THR A 347 15.15 0.07 4.13
CA THR A 347 15.78 -1.22 3.82
C THR A 347 14.84 -2.34 4.25
N ILE A 348 14.48 -3.23 3.33
CA ILE A 348 13.60 -4.37 3.58
C ILE A 348 14.39 -5.64 3.29
N SER A 349 14.49 -6.55 4.25
CA SER A 349 15.28 -7.77 4.10
C SER A 349 14.49 -9.03 4.42
N PHE A 350 14.82 -10.11 3.72
CA PHE A 350 14.23 -11.44 3.87
C PHE A 350 15.32 -12.43 4.28
N SER A 351 15.07 -13.26 5.29
CA SER A 351 16.04 -14.31 5.67
C SER A 351 16.04 -15.51 4.72
N LYS A 352 14.98 -15.69 3.91
CA LYS A 352 14.80 -16.77 2.94
C LYS A 352 13.90 -16.30 1.78
N ASN A 353 14.01 -16.98 0.65
CA ASN A 353 13.18 -16.75 -0.54
C ASN A 353 11.70 -17.14 -0.30
N THR A 354 10.77 -16.25 -0.65
CA THR A 354 9.31 -16.43 -0.53
C THR A 354 8.59 -16.47 -1.88
N GLY A 355 9.29 -16.65 -2.99
CA GLY A 355 8.73 -16.70 -4.34
C GLY A 355 8.42 -15.32 -4.91
N LEU A 356 7.21 -15.09 -5.39
CA LEU A 356 6.80 -13.82 -5.99
C LEU A 356 6.26 -12.88 -4.91
N VAL A 357 6.73 -11.64 -4.87
CA VAL A 357 6.37 -10.69 -3.82
C VAL A 357 5.91 -9.35 -4.41
N ILE A 358 4.85 -8.80 -3.82
CA ILE A 358 4.44 -7.40 -3.97
C ILE A 358 4.58 -6.75 -2.60
N ILE A 359 5.27 -5.62 -2.51
CA ILE A 359 5.30 -4.79 -1.31
C ILE A 359 4.43 -3.57 -1.55
N ARG A 360 3.49 -3.31 -0.66
CA ARG A 360 2.81 -2.02 -0.49
C ARG A 360 3.41 -1.32 0.72
N LEU A 361 4.36 -0.44 0.47
CA LEU A 361 5.07 0.31 1.50
C LEU A 361 4.35 1.64 1.74
N LYS A 362 3.87 1.87 2.95
CA LYS A 362 3.39 3.20 3.37
C LYS A 362 4.57 4.17 3.34
N ASN A 363 4.52 5.07 2.37
CA ASN A 363 5.56 6.04 2.13
C ASN A 363 4.94 7.25 1.44
N ASN A 364 5.02 8.42 2.08
CA ASN A 364 4.45 9.66 1.56
C ASN A 364 5.42 10.42 0.64
N ILE A 365 6.69 9.99 0.58
CA ILE A 365 7.74 10.62 -0.22
C ILE A 365 8.01 9.71 -1.41
N GLU A 366 7.99 10.24 -2.63
CA GLU A 366 8.36 9.44 -3.80
C GLU A 366 9.83 9.02 -3.70
N PRO A 367 10.15 7.71 -3.74
CA PRO A 367 11.54 7.28 -3.76
C PRO A 367 12.28 7.82 -4.98
N GLU A 368 13.55 8.09 -4.80
CA GLU A 368 14.46 8.36 -5.91
C GLU A 368 14.88 7.08 -6.66
N SER A 369 14.97 5.96 -5.96
CA SER A 369 15.20 4.66 -6.59
C SER A 369 14.72 3.51 -5.71
N VAL A 370 14.50 2.37 -6.35
CA VAL A 370 14.32 1.08 -5.68
C VAL A 370 15.30 0.09 -6.29
N SER A 371 16.12 -0.56 -5.46
CA SER A 371 17.09 -1.54 -5.92
C SER A 371 17.04 -2.83 -5.09
N LEU A 372 17.38 -3.94 -5.74
CA LEU A 372 17.51 -5.25 -5.11
C LEU A 372 19.00 -5.54 -4.89
N ASN A 373 19.35 -5.98 -3.67
CA ASN A 373 20.70 -6.24 -3.18
C ASN A 373 21.69 -5.07 -3.42
N GLY A 374 21.18 -3.86 -3.64
CA GLY A 374 21.98 -2.67 -3.96
C GLY A 374 22.57 -2.64 -5.37
N THR A 375 22.37 -3.69 -6.18
CA THR A 375 23.02 -3.83 -7.50
C THR A 375 22.03 -3.84 -8.67
N ILE A 376 20.77 -4.23 -8.44
CA ILE A 376 19.75 -4.34 -9.48
C ILE A 376 18.72 -3.23 -9.28
N ASN A 377 18.79 -2.17 -10.08
CA ASN A 377 17.79 -1.10 -10.05
C ASN A 377 16.48 -1.56 -10.72
N LEU A 378 15.36 -1.41 -10.01
CA LEU A 378 14.03 -1.66 -10.55
C LEU A 378 13.54 -0.46 -11.35
N THR A 379 12.90 -0.74 -12.48
CA THR A 379 12.31 0.29 -13.34
C THR A 379 11.08 0.90 -12.69
N GLN A 380 11.05 2.24 -12.60
CA GLN A 380 9.87 3.00 -12.19
C GLN A 380 8.76 2.89 -13.22
N LYS A 381 7.52 2.80 -12.76
CA LYS A 381 6.28 2.84 -13.52
C LYS A 381 5.53 4.10 -13.15
N TYR A 382 4.80 4.68 -14.10
CA TYR A 382 4.15 5.98 -13.93
C TYR A 382 2.62 5.86 -13.76
N SER A 383 2.07 4.66 -13.89
CA SER A 383 0.69 4.34 -13.55
C SER A 383 0.61 2.99 -12.82
N PHE A 384 -0.43 2.81 -12.03
CA PHE A 384 -0.68 1.53 -11.38
C PHE A 384 -0.95 0.42 -12.42
N ALA A 385 -1.67 0.72 -13.50
CA ALA A 385 -1.92 -0.23 -14.59
C ALA A 385 -0.63 -0.74 -15.26
N ASP A 386 0.36 0.15 -15.48
CA ASP A 386 1.67 -0.25 -16.01
C ASP A 386 2.45 -1.11 -15.01
N PHE A 387 2.32 -0.82 -13.72
CA PHE A 387 2.90 -1.63 -12.65
C PHE A 387 2.26 -3.01 -12.56
N GLU A 388 0.96 -3.12 -12.73
CA GLU A 388 0.21 -4.37 -12.69
C GLU A 388 0.63 -5.34 -13.79
N THR A 389 0.76 -4.83 -15.01
CA THR A 389 1.14 -5.62 -16.19
C THR A 389 2.64 -5.94 -16.25
N SER A 390 3.48 -5.19 -15.53
CA SER A 390 4.92 -5.43 -15.49
C SER A 390 5.27 -6.65 -14.61
N PRO A 391 6.25 -7.49 -15.03
CA PRO A 391 6.71 -8.63 -14.22
C PRO A 391 7.57 -8.21 -13.01
N SER A 392 8.19 -7.03 -13.10
CA SER A 392 8.92 -6.39 -12.01
C SER A 392 8.96 -4.88 -12.21
N GLY A 393 9.25 -4.15 -11.14
CA GLY A 393 9.33 -2.69 -11.15
C GLY A 393 8.78 -2.10 -9.87
N TRP A 394 8.69 -0.78 -9.82
CA TRP A 394 8.06 -0.08 -8.72
C TRP A 394 7.20 1.07 -9.22
N PHE A 395 6.17 1.43 -8.47
CA PHE A 395 5.27 2.55 -8.73
C PHE A 395 5.09 3.32 -7.42
N HIS A 396 5.01 4.63 -7.49
CA HIS A 396 4.66 5.46 -6.34
C HIS A 396 3.44 6.28 -6.67
N GLY A 397 2.41 6.16 -5.85
CA GLY A 397 1.16 6.85 -6.07
C GLY A 397 -0.02 6.14 -5.41
N LYS A 398 -1.21 6.58 -5.83
CA LYS A 398 -2.50 6.07 -5.35
C LYS A 398 -3.03 5.04 -6.33
N ILE A 399 -3.76 4.04 -5.83
CA ILE A 399 -4.69 3.27 -6.66
C ILE A 399 -5.96 4.12 -6.83
N SER A 400 -6.69 3.96 -7.94
CA SER A 400 -8.00 4.59 -8.12
C SER A 400 -8.88 4.30 -6.89
N ASP A 401 -9.51 5.35 -6.35
CA ASP A 401 -10.38 5.33 -5.16
C ASP A 401 -9.68 5.29 -3.78
N GLU A 402 -8.34 5.25 -3.72
CA GLU A 402 -7.59 5.42 -2.46
C GLU A 402 -7.15 6.88 -2.23
N ASN A 403 -7.20 7.34 -0.98
CA ASN A 403 -6.66 8.64 -0.59
C ASN A 403 -5.17 8.60 -0.26
N ASN A 404 -4.66 7.42 0.12
CA ASN A 404 -3.30 7.20 0.61
C ASN A 404 -2.33 6.96 -0.55
N ILE A 405 -1.08 7.38 -0.35
CA ILE A 405 0.02 7.18 -1.29
C ILE A 405 0.90 6.06 -0.76
N TYR A 406 1.31 5.16 -1.66
CA TYR A 406 2.23 4.07 -1.32
C TYR A 406 3.32 3.95 -2.38
N THR A 407 4.45 3.37 -1.97
CA THR A 407 5.42 2.79 -2.89
C THR A 407 5.09 1.31 -3.07
N TRP A 408 4.69 0.95 -4.27
CA TRP A 408 4.43 -0.41 -4.72
C TRP A 408 5.69 -0.99 -5.35
N ILE A 409 6.10 -2.19 -4.95
CA ILE A 409 7.31 -2.84 -5.46
C ILE A 409 6.96 -4.27 -5.84
N LYS A 410 7.26 -4.67 -7.08
CA LYS A 410 7.00 -6.02 -7.58
C LYS A 410 8.29 -6.65 -8.05
N PHE A 411 8.57 -7.85 -7.56
CA PHE A 411 9.79 -8.58 -7.88
C PHE A 411 9.63 -10.08 -7.59
N SER A 412 10.56 -10.88 -8.11
CA SER A 412 10.76 -12.25 -7.68
C SER A 412 11.80 -12.25 -6.55
N ASN A 413 11.49 -12.90 -5.43
CA ASN A 413 12.28 -12.93 -4.20
C ASN A 413 13.53 -13.84 -4.29
N LEU A 414 14.28 -13.76 -5.40
CA LEU A 414 15.62 -14.33 -5.50
C LEU A 414 16.68 -13.47 -4.77
N VAL A 415 16.26 -12.55 -3.91
CA VAL A 415 17.06 -11.44 -3.38
C VAL A 415 16.87 -11.34 -1.87
N ASP A 416 17.91 -10.96 -1.16
CA ASP A 416 17.89 -10.95 0.31
C ASP A 416 17.49 -9.57 0.85
N THR A 417 17.68 -8.50 0.08
CA THR A 417 17.46 -7.12 0.54
C THR A 417 16.97 -6.19 -0.57
N ILE A 418 16.06 -5.28 -0.23
CA ILE A 418 15.53 -4.21 -1.07
C ILE A 418 15.88 -2.88 -0.42
N TYR A 419 16.38 -1.96 -1.22
CA TYR A 419 16.64 -0.58 -0.83
C TYR A 419 15.65 0.33 -1.54
N VAL A 420 14.90 1.11 -0.78
CA VAL A 420 14.01 2.16 -1.26
C VAL A 420 14.66 3.48 -0.84
N SER A 421 15.30 4.17 -1.77
CA SER A 421 16.13 5.33 -1.44
C SER A 421 15.37 6.62 -1.69
N ASN A 422 15.32 7.51 -0.70
CA ASN A 422 14.79 8.88 -0.80
C ASN A 422 15.87 9.90 -1.23
N ASN A 423 17.12 9.45 -1.33
CA ASN A 423 18.21 10.21 -1.91
C ASN A 423 18.72 9.46 -3.13
N CYS A 424 19.00 10.17 -4.22
CA CYS A 424 19.92 9.73 -5.25
C CYS A 424 21.27 10.37 -4.97
N PRO A 425 22.06 9.81 -4.04
CA PRO A 425 23.40 10.32 -3.88
C PRO A 425 24.10 10.17 -5.23
N LEU A 426 24.54 11.30 -5.79
CA LEU A 426 25.36 11.31 -6.98
C LEU A 426 26.69 10.66 -6.59
N ASP A 427 26.81 9.36 -6.89
CA ASP A 427 28.03 8.59 -6.65
C ASP A 427 29.07 9.03 -7.67
N LEU A 428 29.75 10.13 -7.37
CA LEU A 428 30.78 10.77 -8.19
C LEU A 428 32.11 10.08 -7.99
N HIS A 429 32.73 9.65 -9.08
CA HIS A 429 34.08 9.14 -9.09
C HIS A 429 34.97 9.98 -10.01
N PRO A 430 36.17 10.39 -9.56
CA PRO A 430 36.66 10.33 -8.18
C PRO A 430 35.93 11.32 -7.24
N ASN A 431 35.99 11.08 -5.93
CA ASN A 431 35.21 11.83 -4.92
C ASN A 431 35.66 13.30 -4.70
N ASN A 432 36.60 13.81 -5.50
CA ASN A 432 37.12 15.18 -5.43
C ASN A 432 36.34 16.18 -6.31
N TYR A 433 35.35 15.72 -7.08
CA TYR A 433 34.44 16.59 -7.83
C TYR A 433 33.38 17.17 -6.90
N GLU A 434 33.05 18.45 -7.10
CA GLU A 434 32.02 19.14 -6.32
C GLU A 434 30.74 19.30 -7.13
N THR A 435 29.59 19.15 -6.48
CA THR A 435 28.30 19.55 -7.06
C THR A 435 27.92 20.98 -6.66
N SER A 436 27.13 21.63 -7.50
CA SER A 436 26.50 22.92 -7.24
C SER A 436 25.29 23.10 -8.17
N PHE A 437 24.62 24.25 -8.10
CA PHE A 437 23.57 24.59 -9.04
C PHE A 437 24.11 25.47 -10.17
N LEU A 438 23.62 25.23 -11.39
CA LEU A 438 23.91 26.03 -12.54
C LEU A 438 23.09 27.32 -12.47
N ASN A 439 23.76 28.45 -12.19
CA ASN A 439 23.16 29.78 -12.14
C ASN A 439 24.15 30.83 -12.66
N GLU A 440 23.65 32.00 -13.09
CA GLU A 440 24.51 33.16 -13.31
C GLU A 440 25.27 33.51 -12.02
N GLY A 441 26.55 33.82 -12.13
CA GLY A 441 27.47 33.97 -11.00
C GLY A 441 28.07 32.66 -10.48
N SER A 442 27.58 31.50 -10.93
CA SER A 442 28.13 30.21 -10.49
C SER A 442 29.52 29.98 -11.08
N LYS A 443 30.41 29.42 -10.27
CA LYS A 443 31.75 28.98 -10.71
C LYS A 443 31.63 27.63 -11.38
N TYR A 444 32.10 27.53 -12.62
CA TYR A 444 32.11 26.28 -13.40
C TYR A 444 33.41 25.49 -13.22
N TYR A 445 34.37 26.01 -12.44
CA TYR A 445 35.68 25.40 -12.21
C TYR A 445 36.21 25.73 -10.81
N VAL A 446 37.02 24.83 -10.23
CA VAL A 446 37.34 24.86 -8.79
C VAL A 446 38.53 25.77 -8.44
N ASP A 447 39.49 26.03 -9.33
CA ASP A 447 40.75 26.75 -9.01
C ASP A 447 40.74 28.28 -9.24
N ARG A 448 39.76 28.82 -9.96
CA ARG A 448 39.70 30.22 -10.43
C ARG A 448 38.33 30.85 -10.25
N ALA A 449 38.30 32.18 -10.21
CA ALA A 449 37.11 32.97 -9.95
C ALA A 449 36.23 33.25 -11.19
N TYR A 450 36.32 32.44 -12.26
CA TYR A 450 35.46 32.65 -13.42
C TYR A 450 34.06 32.15 -13.16
N THR A 451 33.08 32.90 -13.66
CA THR A 451 31.66 32.67 -13.40
C THR A 451 30.86 32.63 -14.69
N ILE A 452 29.71 31.98 -14.64
CA ILE A 452 28.71 32.04 -15.69
C ILE A 452 28.11 33.45 -15.71
N THR A 453 28.12 34.11 -16.88
CA THR A 453 27.62 35.48 -17.05
C THR A 453 26.21 35.53 -17.61
N SER A 454 25.86 34.62 -18.53
CA SER A 454 24.49 34.43 -19.00
C SER A 454 24.27 33.04 -19.61
N MET A 455 23.02 32.58 -19.58
CA MET A 455 22.60 31.31 -20.18
C MET A 455 21.08 31.27 -20.45
N PRO A 456 20.62 30.36 -21.33
CA PRO A 456 19.20 30.11 -21.53
C PRO A 456 18.47 29.74 -20.22
N ASN A 457 17.27 30.28 -20.04
CA ASN A 457 16.52 30.16 -18.79
C ASN A 457 16.12 28.71 -18.46
N ASN A 458 16.00 27.85 -19.47
CA ASN A 458 15.71 26.43 -19.36
C ASN A 458 16.79 25.63 -18.61
N TYR A 459 17.99 26.17 -18.40
CA TYR A 459 19.07 25.49 -17.69
C TYR A 459 19.32 26.00 -16.26
N ARG A 460 18.60 27.04 -15.81
CA ARG A 460 18.76 27.58 -14.44
C ARG A 460 18.41 26.52 -13.41
N ASN A 461 19.22 26.46 -12.35
CA ASN A 461 19.13 25.52 -11.23
C ASN A 461 19.38 24.04 -11.59
N PHE A 462 19.93 23.73 -12.77
CA PHE A 462 20.33 22.35 -13.06
C PHE A 462 21.48 21.95 -12.13
N ASN A 463 21.58 20.67 -11.81
CA ASN A 463 22.70 20.17 -11.03
C ASN A 463 23.96 20.26 -11.89
N MET A 464 24.96 20.98 -11.42
CA MET A 464 26.25 21.16 -12.07
C MET A 464 27.33 20.40 -11.31
N ILE A 465 28.10 19.59 -12.03
CA ILE A 465 29.31 18.94 -11.53
C ILE A 465 30.50 19.81 -11.95
N LYS A 466 31.19 20.39 -10.98
CA LYS A 466 32.40 21.17 -11.22
C LYS A 466 33.57 20.22 -11.43
N THR A 467 34.28 20.39 -12.54
CA THR A 467 35.47 19.60 -12.86
C THR A 467 36.70 20.09 -12.07
N ALA A 468 37.65 19.19 -11.81
CA ALA A 468 38.79 19.44 -10.94
C ALA A 468 39.93 20.21 -11.65
N ASN A 469 40.80 20.84 -10.85
CA ASN A 469 41.90 21.73 -11.26
C ASN A 469 42.89 21.16 -12.32
N ASP A 470 43.03 19.84 -12.43
CA ASP A 470 44.03 19.20 -13.30
C ASP A 470 43.43 18.48 -14.51
N ASP A 471 42.10 18.45 -14.65
CA ASP A 471 41.41 17.72 -15.73
C ASP A 471 41.67 18.28 -17.13
N LYS A 472 42.06 19.56 -17.22
CA LYS A 472 42.31 20.25 -18.48
C LYS A 472 43.43 19.63 -19.33
N LYS A 473 44.25 18.75 -18.76
CA LYS A 473 45.37 18.04 -19.41
C LYS A 473 45.21 16.52 -19.41
N THR A 474 44.12 15.99 -18.88
CA THR A 474 43.99 14.55 -18.64
C THR A 474 43.60 13.80 -19.90
N ILE A 475 44.45 12.86 -20.32
CA ILE A 475 44.27 12.02 -21.52
C ILE A 475 43.56 10.69 -21.24
N ASN A 476 43.03 10.49 -20.02
CA ASN A 476 42.19 9.36 -19.59
C ASN A 476 41.40 9.78 -18.34
N LEU A 477 40.26 10.45 -18.54
CA LEU A 477 39.40 10.87 -17.44
C LEU A 477 38.69 9.63 -16.87
N ASP A 478 38.97 9.24 -15.63
CA ASP A 478 38.22 8.19 -14.91
C ASP A 478 37.01 8.81 -14.20
N PHE A 479 36.28 9.66 -14.93
CA PHE A 479 35.15 10.41 -14.39
C PHE A 479 33.85 9.71 -14.75
N TYR A 480 33.11 9.29 -13.74
CA TYR A 480 31.77 8.76 -13.92
C TYR A 480 30.85 9.09 -12.75
N PHE A 481 29.55 9.03 -13.00
CA PHE A 481 28.57 9.01 -11.93
C PHE A 481 27.42 8.06 -12.23
N ASN A 482 26.76 7.60 -11.16
CA ASN A 482 25.60 6.73 -11.27
C ASN A 482 24.29 7.54 -11.25
N LEU A 483 23.48 7.34 -12.29
CA LEU A 483 22.10 7.84 -12.34
C LEU A 483 21.13 6.81 -11.76
N CYS A 484 20.34 7.24 -10.78
CA CYS A 484 19.21 6.49 -10.22
C CYS A 484 17.93 6.57 -11.04
N LYS A 485 17.71 7.70 -11.75
CA LYS A 485 16.56 7.98 -12.63
C LYS A 485 17.06 8.34 -14.01
N SER A 486 16.20 8.20 -15.02
CA SER A 486 16.48 8.76 -16.33
C SER A 486 16.76 10.27 -16.16
N ALA A 487 17.68 10.81 -16.95
CA ALA A 487 18.05 12.22 -16.84
C ALA A 487 18.40 12.78 -18.21
N GLU A 488 18.25 14.08 -18.35
CA GLU A 488 18.89 14.81 -19.43
C GLU A 488 20.27 15.25 -18.94
N VAL A 489 21.31 14.68 -19.55
CA VAL A 489 22.70 14.97 -19.22
C VAL A 489 23.28 15.87 -20.28
N TYR A 490 23.93 16.93 -19.84
CA TYR A 490 24.47 17.96 -20.69
C TYR A 490 25.98 18.13 -20.49
N ILE A 491 26.66 18.40 -21.60
CA ILE A 491 28.07 18.76 -21.63
C ILE A 491 28.18 20.19 -22.13
N ALA A 492 28.67 21.09 -21.27
CA ALA A 492 29.14 22.40 -21.70
C ALA A 492 30.59 22.27 -22.15
N TYR A 493 30.82 22.20 -23.46
CA TYR A 493 32.13 21.95 -24.05
C TYR A 493 32.78 23.22 -24.60
N ASP A 494 34.09 23.39 -24.36
CA ASP A 494 34.86 24.57 -24.76
C ASP A 494 34.73 24.86 -26.26
N ASN A 495 34.29 26.06 -26.62
CA ASN A 495 34.00 26.42 -28.02
C ASN A 495 35.25 26.60 -28.89
N ARG A 496 36.45 26.64 -28.31
CA ARG A 496 37.71 26.81 -29.05
C ARG A 496 38.22 25.50 -29.62
N LEU A 497 37.69 24.38 -29.15
CA LEU A 497 38.15 23.04 -29.51
C LEU A 497 37.19 22.33 -30.47
N THR A 498 37.75 21.44 -31.27
CA THR A 498 36.97 20.45 -32.01
C THR A 498 36.38 19.44 -31.02
N PRO A 499 35.07 19.15 -31.07
CA PRO A 499 34.45 18.13 -30.22
C PRO A 499 35.10 16.76 -30.43
N PRO A 500 35.46 16.02 -29.36
CA PRO A 500 36.03 14.69 -29.47
C PRO A 500 34.98 13.69 -29.99
N GLN A 501 35.44 12.59 -30.58
CA GLN A 501 34.57 11.60 -31.20
C GLN A 501 33.57 10.98 -30.22
N TRP A 502 33.95 10.79 -28.95
CA TRP A 502 33.03 10.27 -27.93
C TRP A 502 31.86 11.24 -27.69
N LEU A 503 32.09 12.55 -27.72
CA LEU A 503 31.05 13.55 -27.48
C LEU A 503 30.09 13.57 -28.67
N ALA A 504 30.64 13.64 -29.89
CA ALA A 504 29.86 13.67 -31.13
C ALA A 504 29.06 12.38 -31.39
N ASN A 505 29.56 11.23 -30.96
CA ASN A 505 28.87 9.95 -31.12
C ASN A 505 27.75 9.74 -30.10
N ASN A 506 27.85 10.35 -28.92
CA ASN A 506 26.94 10.06 -27.80
C ASN A 506 25.97 11.19 -27.46
N TYR A 507 26.33 12.43 -27.75
CA TYR A 507 25.52 13.61 -27.42
C TYR A 507 25.14 14.40 -28.68
N GLN A 508 23.98 15.03 -28.65
CA GLN A 508 23.50 15.91 -29.71
C GLN A 508 23.82 17.37 -29.38
N ASN A 509 24.38 18.11 -30.33
CA ASN A 509 24.60 19.54 -30.16
C ASN A 509 23.26 20.29 -30.18
N THR A 510 23.00 21.09 -29.16
CA THR A 510 21.75 21.86 -29.02
C THR A 510 21.78 23.19 -29.77
N ASN A 511 22.96 23.65 -30.20
CA ASN A 511 23.26 25.00 -30.68
C ASN A 511 23.06 26.12 -29.63
N GLU A 512 22.75 25.76 -28.38
CA GLU A 512 22.64 26.67 -27.25
C GLU A 512 24.01 26.90 -26.58
N LYS A 513 24.13 28.01 -25.85
CA LYS A 513 25.41 28.52 -25.34
C LYS A 513 25.32 28.96 -23.89
N ILE A 514 26.40 28.72 -23.12
CA ILE A 514 26.61 29.31 -21.79
C ILE A 514 27.77 30.29 -21.88
N TYR A 515 27.52 31.56 -21.58
CA TYR A 515 28.55 32.61 -21.58
C TYR A 515 29.23 32.66 -20.22
N VAL A 516 30.53 32.95 -20.21
CA VAL A 516 31.35 33.00 -18.99
C VAL A 516 32.19 34.26 -18.91
N SER A 517 32.78 34.52 -17.75
CA SER A 517 33.61 35.69 -17.48
C SER A 517 35.08 35.50 -17.86
N ASP A 518 35.46 34.35 -18.43
CA ASP A 518 36.83 34.09 -18.86
C ASP A 518 37.14 34.92 -20.12
N PRO A 519 38.14 35.83 -20.08
CA PRO A 519 38.45 36.69 -21.22
C PRO A 519 38.96 35.92 -22.44
N PHE A 520 39.40 34.67 -22.27
CA PHE A 520 39.90 33.83 -23.35
C PHE A 520 38.90 32.76 -23.80
N LEU A 521 37.82 32.53 -23.04
CA LEU A 521 36.78 31.55 -23.32
C LEU A 521 35.43 32.27 -23.28
N ASN A 522 34.94 32.67 -24.45
CA ASN A 522 33.72 33.49 -24.54
C ASN A 522 32.46 32.71 -24.10
N TYR A 523 32.30 31.47 -24.57
CA TYR A 523 31.15 30.62 -24.25
C TYR A 523 31.47 29.13 -24.39
N PHE A 524 30.63 28.29 -23.78
CA PHE A 524 30.59 26.85 -24.00
C PHE A 524 29.46 26.47 -24.95
N ASN A 525 29.69 25.48 -25.82
CA ASN A 525 28.64 24.84 -26.62
C ASN A 525 27.95 23.75 -25.80
N ILE A 526 26.61 23.71 -25.82
CA ILE A 526 25.84 22.75 -25.04
C ILE A 526 25.49 21.52 -25.88
N TRP A 527 25.87 20.35 -25.37
CA TRP A 527 25.53 19.05 -25.92
C TRP A 527 24.60 18.31 -24.96
N LYS A 528 23.65 17.54 -25.48
CA LYS A 528 22.59 16.89 -24.70
C LYS A 528 22.47 15.40 -25.04
N ARG A 529 22.21 14.59 -24.02
CA ARG A 529 21.79 13.19 -24.17
C ARG A 529 20.75 12.82 -23.12
N THR A 530 19.65 12.23 -23.55
CA THR A 530 18.71 11.57 -22.63
C THR A 530 19.26 10.19 -22.27
N THR A 531 19.48 9.94 -20.98
CA THR A 531 20.12 8.71 -20.51
C THR A 531 19.18 7.97 -19.55
N GLN A 532 19.18 6.64 -19.64
CA GLN A 532 18.47 5.76 -18.70
C GLN A 532 19.28 5.59 -17.40
N PRO A 533 18.68 5.10 -16.30
CA PRO A 533 19.41 4.80 -15.07
C PRO A 533 20.63 3.89 -15.33
N GLY A 534 21.73 4.16 -14.64
CA GLY A 534 23.01 3.44 -14.82
C GLY A 534 24.23 4.34 -14.72
N THR A 535 25.40 3.76 -14.92
CA THR A 535 26.68 4.46 -14.87
C THR A 535 26.88 5.29 -16.14
N ILE A 536 27.17 6.58 -15.98
CA ILE A 536 27.61 7.44 -17.07
C ILE A 536 29.09 7.71 -16.92
N THR A 537 29.86 7.20 -17.87
CA THR A 537 31.29 7.47 -18.01
C THR A 537 31.52 8.63 -18.97
N PHE A 538 32.42 9.53 -18.58
CA PHE A 538 32.93 10.58 -19.43
C PHE A 538 34.40 10.32 -19.75
N TYR A 539 34.87 10.92 -20.84
CA TYR A 539 36.18 10.64 -21.41
C TYR A 539 37.00 11.90 -21.52
N ASP A 540 38.17 11.79 -22.16
CA ASP A 540 39.14 12.86 -22.33
C ASP A 540 38.53 14.14 -22.94
N ASN A 541 39.12 15.28 -22.61
CA ASN A 541 38.58 16.57 -23.02
C ASN A 541 39.00 16.97 -24.44
N GLY A 542 39.65 16.08 -25.21
CA GLY A 542 40.12 16.35 -26.58
C GLY A 542 41.13 17.50 -26.75
N GLY A 543 41.64 18.05 -25.64
CA GLY A 543 42.49 19.23 -25.63
C GLY A 543 43.96 18.92 -25.95
N VAL A 544 44.58 19.78 -26.77
CA VAL A 544 46.02 19.71 -27.10
C VAL A 544 46.89 20.73 -26.35
N ASP A 545 46.28 21.61 -25.54
CA ASP A 545 46.91 22.73 -24.80
C ASP A 545 46.11 23.06 -23.50
N ASN A 546 46.34 24.22 -22.88
CA ASN A 546 45.61 24.74 -21.69
C ASN A 546 44.07 24.97 -21.89
N SER A 547 43.46 24.45 -22.95
CA SER A 547 42.11 24.81 -23.41
C SER A 547 41.11 23.63 -23.42
N GLY A 548 41.46 22.48 -22.84
CA GLY A 548 40.63 21.26 -22.82
C GLY A 548 39.63 21.19 -21.68
N MET A 549 38.61 22.06 -21.63
CA MET A 549 37.67 22.08 -20.50
C MET A 549 36.24 21.72 -20.93
N TYR A 550 35.56 20.92 -20.12
CA TYR A 550 34.10 20.90 -20.09
C TYR A 550 33.64 20.83 -18.64
N PHE A 551 32.37 21.14 -18.43
CA PHE A 551 31.68 20.77 -17.20
C PHE A 551 30.37 20.06 -17.54
N VAL A 552 29.95 19.22 -16.61
CA VAL A 552 28.72 18.45 -16.76
C VAL A 552 27.65 19.11 -15.95
N PHE A 553 26.48 19.24 -16.54
CA PHE A 553 25.28 19.59 -15.79
C PHE A 553 24.16 18.66 -16.23
N TYR A 554 23.28 18.33 -15.31
CA TYR A 554 22.23 17.36 -15.56
C TYR A 554 20.97 17.79 -14.85
N ASN A 555 19.87 17.37 -15.43
CA ASN A 555 18.57 17.55 -14.86
C ASN A 555 17.99 16.18 -14.54
N LEU A 556 17.90 15.87 -13.25
CA LEU A 556 17.05 14.78 -12.80
C LEU A 556 15.62 15.22 -13.11
N TYR A 557 14.78 14.32 -13.62
CA TYR A 557 13.36 14.61 -13.78
C TYR A 557 12.73 14.81 -12.39
N GLN A 558 12.77 16.02 -11.83
CA GLN A 558 11.79 16.45 -10.84
C GLN A 558 10.60 16.97 -11.65
N THR A 559 9.74 16.03 -12.00
CA THR A 559 8.54 16.30 -12.78
C THR A 559 7.37 16.45 -11.82
N PHE A 560 6.82 17.65 -11.72
CA PHE A 560 5.55 17.86 -11.03
C PHE A 560 4.41 17.53 -12.00
N TYR A 561 3.68 16.47 -11.71
CA TYR A 561 2.49 16.14 -12.48
C TYR A 561 1.28 16.83 -11.87
N LEU A 562 0.64 17.71 -12.64
CA LEU A 562 -0.60 18.33 -12.24
C LEU A 562 -1.74 17.30 -12.33
N ASP A 563 -2.36 17.01 -11.18
CA ASP A 563 -3.56 16.19 -11.09
C ASP A 563 -4.73 17.04 -10.57
N THR A 564 -5.45 17.69 -11.49
CA THR A 564 -6.56 18.57 -11.16
C THR A 564 -7.73 18.34 -12.11
N LYS A 565 -8.94 18.58 -11.61
CA LYS A 565 -10.15 18.66 -12.42
C LYS A 565 -10.67 20.08 -12.51
N VAL A 566 -11.08 20.47 -13.71
CA VAL A 566 -11.64 21.79 -14.03
C VAL A 566 -12.84 21.56 -14.94
N PHE A 567 -13.93 22.27 -14.68
CA PHE A 567 -15.12 22.22 -15.53
C PHE A 567 -15.42 23.62 -16.05
N LEU A 568 -15.57 23.74 -17.37
CA LEU A 568 -16.04 24.95 -18.01
C LEU A 568 -17.57 24.92 -18.03
N GLU A 569 -18.20 25.90 -17.41
CA GLU A 569 -19.66 25.96 -17.26
C GLU A 569 -20.38 25.81 -18.61
N ALA A 570 -19.91 26.51 -19.64
CA ALA A 570 -20.50 26.46 -20.98
C ALA A 570 -20.36 25.08 -21.68
N ALA A 571 -19.40 24.26 -21.27
CA ALA A 571 -19.20 22.92 -21.83
C ALA A 571 -19.80 21.81 -20.95
N TYR A 572 -20.14 22.11 -19.69
CA TYR A 572 -20.55 21.13 -18.68
C TYR A 572 -21.91 20.51 -19.01
N THR A 573 -21.96 19.18 -19.01
CA THR A 573 -23.17 18.40 -19.32
C THR A 573 -23.73 17.64 -18.11
N GLY A 574 -23.17 17.85 -16.92
CA GLY A 574 -23.51 17.08 -15.72
C GLY A 574 -22.69 15.80 -15.54
N GLY A 575 -22.68 15.24 -14.32
CA GLY A 575 -22.04 13.97 -14.01
C GLY A 575 -20.53 13.93 -14.25
N ASN A 576 -19.82 15.04 -13.98
CA ASN A 576 -18.38 15.20 -14.24
C ASN A 576 -17.98 15.09 -15.73
N ASN A 577 -18.88 15.47 -16.65
CA ASN A 577 -18.59 15.46 -18.10
C ASN A 577 -18.80 16.84 -18.75
N MET A 578 -18.09 17.05 -19.85
CA MET A 578 -18.19 18.20 -20.75
C MET A 578 -18.32 17.75 -22.20
N ASN A 579 -19.00 18.54 -23.02
CA ASN A 579 -19.08 18.31 -24.46
C ASN A 579 -17.78 18.73 -25.18
N THR A 580 -17.50 18.08 -26.30
CA THR A 580 -16.29 18.28 -27.13
C THR A 580 -16.65 18.88 -28.49
N THR A 581 -17.69 19.71 -28.53
CA THR A 581 -18.23 20.31 -29.78
C THR A 581 -17.17 21.06 -30.59
N LEU A 582 -16.21 21.72 -29.91
CA LEU A 582 -15.10 22.42 -30.59
C LEU A 582 -14.18 21.45 -31.33
N LEU A 583 -13.88 20.29 -30.74
CA LEU A 583 -13.09 19.24 -31.38
C LEU A 583 -13.84 18.65 -32.57
N GLN A 584 -15.12 18.31 -32.39
CA GLN A 584 -15.97 17.74 -33.45
C GLN A 584 -16.10 18.67 -34.67
N ASN A 585 -16.08 19.98 -34.44
CA ASN A 585 -16.14 21.00 -35.49
C ASN A 585 -14.77 21.46 -36.01
N ASN A 586 -13.66 20.83 -35.58
CA ASN A 586 -12.29 21.21 -35.94
C ASN A 586 -11.94 22.68 -35.63
N LEU A 587 -12.44 23.22 -34.51
CA LEU A 587 -12.26 24.62 -34.11
C LEU A 587 -11.15 24.83 -33.07
N ILE A 588 -10.50 23.77 -32.60
CA ILE A 588 -9.38 23.85 -31.66
C ILE A 588 -8.07 24.05 -32.44
N PRO A 589 -7.30 25.12 -32.18
CA PRO A 589 -6.05 25.36 -32.88
C PRO A 589 -5.01 24.29 -32.53
N LYS A 590 -4.19 23.89 -33.51
CA LYS A 590 -3.14 22.87 -33.30
C LYS A 590 -1.94 23.37 -32.50
N SER A 591 -1.77 24.68 -32.38
CA SER A 591 -0.75 25.32 -31.55
C SER A 591 -1.43 26.06 -30.39
N GLN A 592 -0.74 26.13 -29.26
CA GLN A 592 -1.26 26.81 -28.07
C GLN A 592 -1.65 28.28 -28.39
N PRO A 593 -2.84 28.76 -27.95
CA PRO A 593 -3.36 30.06 -28.36
C PRO A 593 -3.03 31.23 -27.40
N TYR A 594 -2.19 31.00 -26.39
CA TYR A 594 -1.85 31.94 -25.32
C TYR A 594 -0.61 32.79 -25.62
N ASN A 595 -0.02 32.67 -26.82
CA ASN A 595 1.14 33.46 -27.26
C ASN A 595 0.86 34.93 -27.59
N THR A 596 -0.38 35.39 -27.39
CA THR A 596 -0.80 36.78 -27.62
C THR A 596 -1.24 37.45 -26.32
N SER A 597 -1.40 38.78 -26.37
CA SER A 597 -1.95 39.57 -25.27
C SER A 597 -3.34 39.03 -24.87
N PRO A 598 -3.67 38.92 -23.56
CA PRO A 598 -2.91 39.42 -22.40
C PRO A 598 -1.86 38.46 -21.83
N TRP A 599 -1.83 37.19 -22.25
CA TRP A 599 -1.00 36.16 -21.59
C TRP A 599 0.46 36.20 -22.02
N ASN A 600 0.73 36.54 -23.29
CA ASN A 600 2.07 36.58 -23.90
C ASN A 600 2.92 35.35 -23.56
N TYR A 601 2.30 34.16 -23.53
CA TYR A 601 2.93 32.91 -23.15
C TYR A 601 3.89 32.44 -24.24
N ALA A 602 5.18 32.37 -23.92
CA ALA A 602 6.26 32.05 -24.85
C ALA A 602 6.39 30.56 -25.21
N GLY A 603 5.52 29.69 -24.67
CA GLY A 603 5.57 28.25 -24.96
C GLY A 603 5.35 27.92 -26.44
N ALA A 604 5.96 26.83 -26.89
CA ALA A 604 5.92 26.37 -28.29
C ALA A 604 5.05 25.12 -28.48
N GLU A 605 4.16 24.81 -27.54
CA GLU A 605 3.32 23.61 -27.57
C GLU A 605 2.47 23.57 -28.84
N THR A 606 2.64 22.48 -29.59
CA THR A 606 1.93 22.23 -30.84
C THR A 606 1.73 20.73 -31.03
N VAL A 607 0.64 20.35 -31.69
CA VAL A 607 0.33 18.96 -32.03
C VAL A 607 0.07 18.81 -33.53
N THR A 608 0.29 17.62 -34.07
CA THR A 608 -0.08 17.30 -35.46
C THR A 608 -1.59 17.11 -35.62
N GLU A 609 -2.25 16.63 -34.57
CA GLU A 609 -3.70 16.40 -34.45
C GLU A 609 -4.14 16.64 -33.00
N ILE A 610 -5.34 17.16 -32.80
CA ILE A 610 -5.89 17.35 -31.45
C ILE A 610 -6.35 15.98 -30.93
N PRO A 611 -5.89 15.54 -29.73
CA PRO A 611 -6.30 14.25 -29.18
C PRO A 611 -7.82 14.10 -29.02
N PRO A 612 -8.34 12.85 -29.01
CA PRO A 612 -9.74 12.59 -28.72
C PRO A 612 -10.16 13.16 -27.37
N ASN A 613 -11.46 13.48 -27.24
CA ASN A 613 -12.08 13.96 -26.00
C ASN A 613 -11.60 15.31 -25.47
N VAL A 614 -10.74 16.03 -26.19
CA VAL A 614 -10.33 17.39 -25.83
C VAL A 614 -11.50 18.36 -25.95
N VAL A 615 -11.69 19.17 -24.90
CA VAL A 615 -12.66 20.26 -24.82
C VAL A 615 -12.04 21.55 -25.38
N ASP A 616 -10.89 21.98 -24.86
CA ASP A 616 -10.12 23.13 -25.34
C ASP A 616 -8.70 23.14 -24.73
N TRP A 617 -7.88 24.10 -25.14
CA TRP A 617 -6.61 24.44 -24.50
C TRP A 617 -6.82 25.21 -23.19
N VAL A 618 -5.99 24.92 -22.19
CA VAL A 618 -5.86 25.68 -20.94
C VAL A 618 -4.40 26.03 -20.71
N LEU A 619 -4.14 27.20 -20.10
CA LEU A 619 -2.82 27.61 -19.66
C LEU A 619 -2.76 27.54 -18.15
N ILE A 620 -1.78 26.84 -17.61
CA ILE A 620 -1.62 26.65 -16.18
C ILE A 620 -0.37 27.41 -15.74
N GLU A 621 -0.48 28.13 -14.63
CA GLU A 621 0.62 28.85 -13.99
C GLU A 621 0.81 28.36 -12.56
N LEU A 622 2.06 28.15 -12.17
CA LEU A 622 2.48 28.00 -10.79
C LEU A 622 2.98 29.35 -10.30
N ARG A 623 2.19 29.98 -9.43
CA ARG A 623 2.44 31.33 -8.92
C ARG A 623 3.03 31.28 -7.52
N ASN A 624 4.17 31.91 -7.32
CA ASN A 624 4.79 32.11 -6.01
C ASN A 624 4.52 33.56 -5.54
N SER A 625 4.21 33.75 -4.25
CA SER A 625 3.61 34.98 -3.70
C SER A 625 4.54 36.19 -3.57
N THR A 626 5.84 36.08 -3.87
CA THR A 626 6.81 37.16 -3.58
C THR A 626 7.42 37.87 -4.80
N GLU A 627 7.35 37.35 -6.02
CA GLU A 627 7.88 38.03 -7.22
C GLU A 627 7.14 37.64 -8.50
N GLU A 628 6.72 38.61 -9.33
CA GLU A 628 6.16 38.37 -10.68
C GLU A 628 7.12 37.64 -11.65
N LYS A 629 8.40 37.50 -11.29
CA LYS A 629 9.49 37.05 -12.17
C LYS A 629 9.77 35.55 -12.13
N THR A 630 9.08 34.76 -11.31
CA THR A 630 9.28 33.29 -11.22
C THR A 630 8.06 32.45 -11.60
N ASN A 631 7.08 33.02 -12.31
CA ASN A 631 5.86 32.32 -12.70
C ASN A 631 6.13 31.29 -13.81
N ILE A 632 6.08 30.00 -13.46
CA ILE A 632 6.24 28.90 -14.42
C ILE A 632 4.88 28.61 -15.04
N LYS A 633 4.82 28.62 -16.38
CA LYS A 633 3.58 28.42 -17.14
C LYS A 633 3.72 27.27 -18.12
N ARG A 634 2.65 26.51 -18.33
CA ARG A 634 2.58 25.48 -19.37
C ARG A 634 1.17 25.35 -19.93
N ALA A 635 1.06 25.20 -21.26
CA ALA A 635 -0.23 24.93 -21.91
C ALA A 635 -0.50 23.43 -21.97
N GLY A 636 -1.74 23.04 -21.75
CA GLY A 636 -2.20 21.65 -21.83
C GLY A 636 -3.63 21.56 -22.36
N PHE A 637 -4.13 20.33 -22.45
CA PHE A 637 -5.50 20.08 -22.87
C PHE A 637 -6.40 19.83 -21.69
N LEU A 638 -7.61 20.40 -21.73
CA LEU A 638 -8.71 20.02 -20.87
C LEU A 638 -9.54 18.97 -21.59
N ILE A 639 -9.71 17.78 -21.01
CA ILE A 639 -10.53 16.71 -21.60
C ILE A 639 -11.92 16.63 -20.97
N SER A 640 -12.84 15.92 -21.63
CA SER A 640 -14.27 15.91 -21.32
C SER A 640 -14.62 15.52 -19.87
N ASN A 641 -13.80 14.72 -19.19
CA ASN A 641 -14.01 14.33 -17.79
C ASN A 641 -13.51 15.36 -16.75
N GLY A 642 -13.05 16.52 -17.23
CA GLY A 642 -12.52 17.62 -16.43
C GLY A 642 -11.02 17.55 -16.15
N THR A 643 -10.33 16.47 -16.49
CA THR A 643 -8.89 16.35 -16.23
C THR A 643 -8.07 17.23 -17.17
N ILE A 644 -7.00 17.83 -16.66
CA ILE A 644 -5.97 18.50 -17.47
C ILE A 644 -4.87 17.50 -17.81
N VAL A 645 -4.57 17.35 -19.10
CA VAL A 645 -3.60 16.39 -19.65
C VAL A 645 -2.54 17.10 -20.51
N ASP A 646 -1.44 16.40 -20.75
CA ASP A 646 -0.36 16.80 -21.66
C ASP A 646 -0.82 16.67 -23.13
N LEU A 647 0.07 17.00 -24.06
CA LEU A 647 -0.21 17.10 -25.49
C LEU A 647 -0.58 15.76 -26.17
N ASP A 648 -0.31 14.64 -25.50
CA ASP A 648 -0.73 13.30 -25.94
C ASP A 648 -2.21 13.00 -25.62
N GLY A 649 -2.88 13.87 -24.87
CA GLY A 649 -4.28 13.70 -24.47
C GLY A 649 -4.52 12.66 -23.36
N THR A 650 -3.46 12.09 -22.77
CA THR A 650 -3.57 10.97 -21.84
C THR A 650 -2.70 11.16 -20.59
N SER A 651 -1.46 11.60 -20.76
CA SER A 651 -0.53 11.82 -19.65
C SER A 651 -0.93 13.03 -18.83
N LYS A 652 -0.62 13.03 -17.53
CA LYS A 652 -0.79 14.23 -16.68
C LYS A 652 0.09 15.37 -17.19
N LEU A 653 -0.40 16.60 -17.10
CA LEU A 653 0.39 17.76 -17.50
C LEU A 653 1.60 17.92 -16.56
N ALA A 654 2.78 17.69 -17.11
CA ALA A 654 4.04 17.76 -16.39
C ALA A 654 4.60 19.20 -16.33
N PHE A 655 5.11 19.61 -15.18
CA PHE A 655 5.95 20.78 -15.04
C PHE A 655 7.35 20.33 -14.68
N TYR A 656 8.32 20.98 -15.30
CA TYR A 656 9.71 20.62 -15.15
C TYR A 656 10.43 21.74 -14.41
N ASN A 657 11.35 21.36 -13.52
CA ASN A 657 12.35 22.26 -12.94
C ASN A 657 11.74 23.38 -12.08
N ILE A 658 10.72 23.05 -11.28
CA ILE A 658 10.11 24.00 -10.36
C ILE A 658 11.01 24.13 -9.12
N PRO A 659 11.45 25.34 -8.75
CA PRO A 659 12.19 25.55 -7.51
C PRO A 659 11.37 25.11 -6.30
N LYS A 660 12.04 24.61 -5.25
CA LYS A 660 11.39 24.33 -3.97
C LYS A 660 10.67 25.58 -3.46
N GLY A 661 9.44 25.43 -2.99
CA GLY A 661 8.65 26.57 -2.52
C GLY A 661 7.15 26.33 -2.49
N ASN A 662 6.43 27.38 -2.12
CA ASN A 662 4.97 27.39 -2.05
C ASN A 662 4.39 28.02 -3.31
N TYR A 663 3.48 27.30 -3.96
CA TYR A 663 2.86 27.75 -5.21
C TYR A 663 1.34 27.69 -5.13
N ASN A 664 0.68 28.70 -5.68
CA ASN A 664 -0.72 28.62 -6.06
C ASN A 664 -0.80 28.15 -7.52
N ILE A 665 -1.63 27.15 -7.79
CA ILE A 665 -2.01 26.76 -9.15
C ILE A 665 -3.04 27.78 -9.65
N VAL A 666 -2.78 28.40 -10.80
CA VAL A 666 -3.69 29.29 -11.52
C VAL A 666 -4.00 28.69 -12.87
N ILE A 667 -5.28 28.61 -13.23
CA ILE A 667 -5.73 28.08 -14.51
C ILE A 667 -6.36 29.21 -15.31
N TYR A 668 -5.85 29.41 -16.51
CA TYR A 668 -6.35 30.35 -17.49
C TYR A 668 -7.09 29.60 -18.60
N HIS A 669 -8.24 30.14 -18.96
CA HIS A 669 -8.93 29.81 -20.19
C HIS A 669 -9.16 31.11 -20.98
N ARG A 670 -9.22 31.02 -22.31
CA ARG A 670 -9.33 32.22 -23.16
C ARG A 670 -10.61 33.02 -22.98
N ASN A 671 -11.70 32.35 -22.59
CA ASN A 671 -13.04 32.94 -22.51
C ASN A 671 -13.62 32.96 -21.08
N HIS A 672 -12.84 32.57 -20.07
CA HIS A 672 -13.26 32.58 -18.67
C HIS A 672 -12.26 33.35 -17.82
N LEU A 673 -12.73 33.88 -16.69
CA LEU A 673 -11.84 34.46 -15.69
C LEU A 673 -10.89 33.38 -15.15
N PRO A 674 -9.61 33.71 -14.91
CA PRO A 674 -8.68 32.77 -14.33
C PRO A 674 -9.08 32.40 -12.91
N ILE A 675 -8.92 31.13 -12.57
CA ILE A 675 -9.16 30.62 -11.22
C ILE A 675 -7.83 30.31 -10.55
N MET A 676 -7.77 30.50 -9.23
CA MET A 676 -6.59 30.21 -8.42
C MET A 676 -6.99 29.26 -7.28
N SER A 677 -6.13 28.28 -7.03
CA SER A 677 -6.22 27.41 -5.85
C SER A 677 -6.22 28.22 -4.54
N SER A 678 -7.11 27.84 -3.62
CA SER A 678 -7.23 28.46 -2.29
C SER A 678 -6.12 28.05 -1.31
N VAL A 679 -5.41 26.95 -1.61
CA VAL A 679 -4.33 26.39 -0.81
C VAL A 679 -3.07 26.35 -1.65
N GLN A 680 -1.94 26.72 -1.06
CA GLN A 680 -0.64 26.59 -1.71
C GLN A 680 -0.17 25.13 -1.67
N ILE A 681 0.38 24.66 -2.79
CA ILE A 681 1.13 23.41 -2.83
C ILE A 681 2.57 23.66 -2.39
N HIS A 682 3.09 22.82 -1.51
CA HIS A 682 4.49 22.83 -1.13
C HIS A 682 5.26 21.85 -2.03
N LEU A 683 6.26 22.35 -2.73
CA LEU A 683 7.15 21.54 -3.55
C LEU A 683 8.51 21.44 -2.85
N GLU A 684 8.90 20.22 -2.50
CA GLU A 684 10.11 19.89 -1.73
C GLU A 684 11.32 19.49 -2.56
#